data_AF-A0A928D7V1-F1
#
_entry.id   AF-A0A928D7V1-F1
#
_cell.length_a   1.000
_cell.length_b   1.000
_cell.length_c   1.000
_cell.angle_alpha   90.00
_cell.angle_beta   90.00
_cell.angle_gamma   90.00
#
_symmetry.space_group_name_H-M   'P 1'
#
loop_
_entity.id
_entity.type
_entity.pdbx_description
1 polymer ?
#
loop_
_entity_poly.entity_id
_entity_poly.type
_entity_poly.pdbx_seq_one_letter_code
_entity_poly.pdbx_strand_id
1 'polypeptide(L)'
;MRIGLTASFAILSAAVCAATVDVGSMELPTYMFGDPDPVPKTRSDHYPYFRFDGYEAKASARKWKSVVLESDRLRVTVTPEAGGKVWGAVDKITGVDFIYFNKVAKFRDISMRGPWSSGGIEFNFGKMGHEPYTSAPVEWCVRTNADKSVSCFVGGTEWLCRTFWQVEIRLKDGDDGFETHAVWFNASNLPQTYYQWMNAAFIGGDGTRYFFPGDNWISHGGKPHPWPVENGRDLSLYSCNGIAGYDEDHRAMHIMNGDNRYFGVWWPWLKAGALHESRSDEKYGRKIWMWGLSRQGAIWEGLLTDTNGPYVELQSGRCFQQPNAGFWKTPFKFPSFAPGGTDVFGERWSVVRDAADFGKLDIRKSAKPRPLEMPENFDWDSAYGRYVKGIQKLREGQNFDPVAAEVALRSSIEKEPCFAPALNALAGLYVAQGRIDEAKKLVRTSLSVDTYDAEANYIDGLVSAAEGDTLTARERLGLAAYSPMLRSAALSLCARLSLAESDYATAETLADAALEANARNIDALAVRIVSRRLAGDRKEAARRAAQVLRDFPLHRLFIHELALCTGKTEDAPRDEFPEKTYAELAGWYELSGLADEAISLYDRAGESVVARTRAAYLASRVGRKDASARLAAATATPIAFDFPFRWESLPAFAWAARETGCWKFRYLSALVMAARGRDGDADALLEACGDSIDDVNALLYRAGRRKGGLALADIEKASRLGDSWRVGLAFYHAYAAAEEWKNARRILEDYVKRYPGKLGLELNYARSLVRTGAYAEAIAFLDGIATLPSELGEKPITIYQEALGAMADAAIERGDDAAARKYLKKALSFPETLGAGKPYLPDKVYDSWPKRVSDFCRKEGIR
;
A
#
# COMPACT_ATOMS: atom_id res chain seq x y z
N MET A 1 -27.17 -60.67 -57.14
CA MET A 1 -26.09 -59.78 -56.70
C MET A 1 -26.74 -58.48 -56.20
N ARG A 2 -26.98 -58.36 -54.90
CA ARG A 2 -27.61 -57.17 -54.26
C ARG A 2 -26.47 -56.25 -53.79
N ILE A 3 -26.42 -55.02 -54.30
CA ILE A 3 -25.49 -54.00 -53.84
C ILE A 3 -26.24 -53.15 -52.81
N GLY A 4 -25.81 -53.22 -51.55
CA GLY A 4 -26.32 -52.39 -50.46
C GLY A 4 -25.58 -51.06 -50.41
N LEU A 5 -26.33 -49.97 -50.31
CA LEU A 5 -25.82 -48.65 -49.96
C LEU A 5 -25.82 -48.51 -48.44
N THR A 6 -24.64 -48.37 -47.84
CA THR A 6 -24.48 -47.95 -46.43
C THR A 6 -24.25 -46.44 -46.38
N ALA A 7 -25.24 -45.71 -45.87
CA ALA A 7 -25.10 -44.29 -45.55
C ALA A 7 -24.37 -44.15 -44.19
N SER A 8 -23.18 -43.56 -44.20
CA SER A 8 -22.46 -43.19 -42.97
C SER A 8 -22.97 -41.84 -42.47
N PHE A 9 -23.62 -41.82 -41.30
CA PHE A 9 -23.90 -40.59 -40.56
C PHE A 9 -22.61 -40.10 -39.89
N ALA A 10 -22.06 -38.99 -40.38
CA ALA A 10 -21.03 -38.26 -39.67
C ALA A 10 -21.68 -37.49 -38.51
N ILE A 11 -21.46 -37.96 -37.28
CA ILE A 11 -21.76 -37.19 -36.08
C ILE A 11 -20.69 -36.09 -36.01
N LEU A 12 -21.06 -34.86 -36.38
CA LEU A 12 -20.27 -33.68 -36.00
C LEU A 12 -20.32 -33.57 -34.48
N SER A 13 -19.28 -34.06 -33.82
CA SER A 13 -18.95 -33.65 -32.46
C SER A 13 -18.66 -32.15 -32.50
N ALA A 14 -19.61 -31.32 -32.06
CA ALA A 14 -19.31 -29.93 -31.73
C ALA A 14 -18.13 -29.94 -30.74
N ALA A 15 -16.98 -29.42 -31.16
CA ALA A 15 -15.86 -29.22 -30.26
C ALA A 15 -16.33 -28.28 -29.16
N VAL A 16 -16.48 -28.80 -27.94
CA VAL A 16 -16.71 -27.96 -26.76
C VAL A 16 -15.44 -27.13 -26.60
N CYS A 17 -15.47 -25.87 -27.03
CA CYS A 17 -14.37 -24.94 -26.88
C CYS A 17 -14.16 -24.75 -25.37
N ALA A 18 -13.01 -25.15 -24.83
CA ALA A 18 -12.71 -24.96 -23.42
C ALA A 18 -12.05 -23.59 -23.23
N ALA A 19 -12.26 -22.96 -22.07
CA ALA A 19 -11.50 -21.77 -21.72
C ALA A 19 -10.00 -22.11 -21.71
N THR A 20 -9.17 -21.18 -22.18
CA THR A 20 -7.72 -21.34 -22.31
C THR A 20 -6.99 -20.27 -21.52
N VAL A 21 -5.77 -20.60 -21.09
CA VAL A 21 -4.86 -19.65 -20.45
C VAL A 21 -3.52 -19.66 -21.19
N ASP A 22 -3.08 -18.49 -21.64
CA ASP A 22 -1.81 -18.29 -22.34
C ASP A 22 -0.90 -17.35 -21.56
N VAL A 23 0.40 -17.68 -21.53
CA VAL A 23 1.43 -16.86 -20.89
C VAL A 23 2.35 -16.33 -21.99
N GLY A 24 2.32 -15.01 -22.17
CA GLY A 24 3.08 -14.34 -23.22
C GLY A 24 3.53 -12.96 -22.79
N SER A 25 3.53 -12.03 -23.75
CA SER A 25 3.80 -10.62 -23.51
C SER A 25 2.91 -9.75 -24.38
N MET A 26 2.51 -8.60 -23.85
CA MET A 26 1.83 -7.54 -24.58
C MET A 26 2.80 -6.38 -24.79
N GLU A 27 2.85 -5.81 -25.98
CA GLU A 27 3.68 -4.63 -26.27
C GLU A 27 2.81 -3.37 -26.17
N LEU A 28 3.23 -2.42 -25.32
CA LEU A 28 2.54 -1.16 -25.10
C LEU A 28 3.51 0.02 -25.25
N PRO A 29 3.07 1.16 -25.83
CA PRO A 29 3.70 2.44 -25.54
C PRO A 29 3.73 2.63 -24.02
N THR A 30 4.90 2.95 -23.48
CA THR A 30 5.15 3.02 -22.05
C THR A 30 5.88 4.30 -21.70
N TYR A 31 5.32 5.07 -20.77
CA TYR A 31 5.97 6.23 -20.15
C TYR A 31 6.45 5.78 -18.77
N MET A 32 7.74 5.48 -18.65
CA MET A 32 8.31 4.96 -17.40
C MET A 32 8.49 6.07 -16.35
N PHE A 33 9.09 5.68 -15.24
CA PHE A 33 9.41 6.50 -14.08
C PHE A 33 10.89 6.37 -13.74
N GLY A 34 11.38 7.27 -12.89
CA GLY A 34 12.79 7.41 -12.55
C GLY A 34 13.36 6.30 -11.67
N ASP A 35 14.58 6.55 -11.19
CA ASP A 35 15.31 5.66 -10.29
C ASP A 35 14.68 5.61 -8.88
N PRO A 36 14.68 4.45 -8.21
CA PRO A 36 14.20 4.35 -6.84
C PRO A 36 15.08 5.17 -5.88
N ASP A 37 14.47 5.72 -4.83
CA ASP A 37 15.15 6.50 -3.80
C ASP A 37 15.94 5.58 -2.85
N PRO A 38 17.29 5.64 -2.85
CA PRO A 38 18.12 4.82 -1.97
C PRO A 38 18.17 5.36 -0.54
N VAL A 39 17.65 6.57 -0.27
CA VAL A 39 17.63 7.17 1.07
C VAL A 39 16.37 6.69 1.81
N PRO A 40 16.50 5.97 2.93
CA PRO A 40 15.34 5.47 3.67
C PRO A 40 14.44 6.59 4.20
N LYS A 41 13.12 6.40 4.17
CA LYS A 41 12.14 7.31 4.77
C LYS A 41 11.37 6.60 5.89
N THR A 42 12.01 6.38 7.03
CA THR A 42 11.46 5.55 8.14
C THR A 42 10.16 6.07 8.77
N ARG A 43 9.75 7.29 8.48
CA ARG A 43 8.46 7.89 8.91
C ARG A 43 7.42 8.00 7.80
N SER A 44 7.72 7.51 6.60
CA SER A 44 6.76 7.55 5.50
C SER A 44 5.71 6.45 5.62
N ASP A 45 4.62 6.64 4.89
CA ASP A 45 3.56 5.67 4.69
C ASP A 45 3.97 4.44 3.87
N HIS A 46 5.13 4.48 3.19
CA HIS A 46 5.64 3.42 2.32
C HIS A 46 6.89 2.72 2.86
N TYR A 47 7.40 3.03 4.05
CA TYR A 47 8.50 2.23 4.60
C TYR A 47 8.01 0.82 4.94
N PRO A 48 8.67 -0.28 4.51
CA PRO A 48 10.09 -0.43 4.15
C PRO A 48 10.39 -0.47 2.63
N TYR A 49 9.52 0.08 1.80
CA TYR A 49 9.75 0.22 0.37
C TYR A 49 10.56 1.48 0.06
N PHE A 50 11.16 1.52 -1.14
CA PHE A 50 11.63 2.77 -1.75
C PHE A 50 10.54 3.42 -2.58
N ARG A 51 10.59 4.75 -2.67
CA ARG A 51 9.75 5.58 -3.56
C ARG A 51 10.47 5.84 -4.87
N PHE A 52 9.75 6.07 -5.95
CA PHE A 52 10.30 6.55 -7.21
C PHE A 52 9.86 8.00 -7.44
N ASP A 53 10.80 8.80 -7.93
CA ASP A 53 10.56 10.18 -8.31
C ASP A 53 10.92 10.40 -9.78
N GLY A 54 10.16 11.26 -10.46
CA GLY A 54 10.36 11.56 -11.88
C GLY A 54 9.66 10.60 -12.82
N TYR A 55 9.16 11.14 -13.93
CA TYR A 55 8.30 10.43 -14.87
C TYR A 55 8.63 10.85 -16.30
N GLU A 56 8.63 9.89 -17.21
CA GLU A 56 8.93 10.16 -18.61
C GLU A 56 7.78 10.90 -19.29
N ALA A 57 8.14 11.94 -20.04
CA ALA A 57 7.21 12.72 -20.84
C ALA A 57 6.96 12.12 -22.24
N LYS A 58 7.75 11.12 -22.65
CA LYS A 58 7.65 10.46 -23.96
C LYS A 58 7.56 8.95 -23.77
N ALA A 59 6.75 8.30 -24.60
CA ALA A 59 6.64 6.85 -24.60
C ALA A 59 7.81 6.17 -25.31
N SER A 60 8.12 4.95 -24.86
CA SER A 60 8.88 3.95 -25.59
C SER A 60 8.07 2.65 -25.71
N ALA A 61 8.25 1.89 -26.80
CA ALA A 61 7.60 0.58 -26.91
C ALA A 61 8.25 -0.40 -25.93
N ARG A 62 7.45 -1.03 -25.07
CA ARG A 62 7.93 -2.00 -24.07
C ARG A 62 7.02 -3.22 -24.03
N LYS A 63 7.64 -4.39 -23.90
CA LYS A 63 6.94 -5.65 -23.66
C LYS A 63 6.71 -5.83 -22.17
N TRP A 64 5.47 -6.14 -21.82
CA TRP A 64 5.00 -6.46 -20.49
C TRP A 64 4.56 -7.91 -20.45
N LYS A 65 4.97 -8.67 -19.43
CA LYS A 65 4.46 -10.03 -19.22
C LYS A 65 2.94 -9.99 -19.10
N SER A 66 2.27 -10.84 -19.87
CA SER A 66 0.81 -10.93 -19.87
C SER A 66 0.36 -12.38 -19.70
N VAL A 67 -0.66 -12.58 -18.88
CA VAL A 67 -1.41 -13.82 -18.79
C VAL A 67 -2.80 -13.56 -19.34
N VAL A 68 -3.20 -14.29 -20.37
CA VAL A 68 -4.48 -14.11 -21.06
C VAL A 68 -5.37 -15.30 -20.78
N LEU A 69 -6.53 -15.06 -20.14
CA LEU A 69 -7.59 -16.05 -19.98
C LEU A 69 -8.63 -15.77 -21.06
N GLU A 70 -8.98 -16.78 -21.85
CA GLU A 70 -9.87 -16.60 -23.00
C GLU A 70 -10.91 -17.71 -23.12
N SER A 71 -12.16 -17.32 -23.41
CA SER A 71 -13.28 -18.18 -23.80
C SER A 71 -13.84 -17.73 -25.15
N ASP A 72 -14.94 -18.33 -25.62
CA ASP A 72 -15.62 -17.87 -26.83
C ASP A 72 -16.24 -16.47 -26.65
N ARG A 73 -16.55 -16.07 -25.41
CA ARG A 73 -17.24 -14.81 -25.10
C ARG A 73 -16.35 -13.73 -24.52
N LEU A 74 -15.30 -14.08 -23.79
CA LEU A 74 -14.50 -13.12 -23.04
C LEU A 74 -13.01 -13.33 -23.27
N ARG A 75 -12.25 -12.24 -23.15
CA ARG A 75 -10.80 -12.27 -22.95
C ARG A 75 -10.46 -11.36 -21.77
N VAL A 76 -9.70 -11.90 -20.81
CA VAL A 76 -9.20 -11.18 -19.63
C VAL A 76 -7.68 -11.17 -19.70
N THR A 77 -7.07 -10.00 -19.61
CA THR A 77 -5.61 -9.84 -19.63
C THR A 77 -5.12 -9.43 -18.26
N VAL A 78 -4.15 -10.15 -17.72
CA VAL A 78 -3.51 -9.90 -16.41
C VAL A 78 -2.03 -9.55 -16.64
N THR A 79 -1.50 -8.59 -15.88
CA THR A 79 -0.10 -8.15 -15.98
C THR A 79 0.63 -8.36 -14.65
N PRO A 80 1.32 -9.51 -14.45
CA PRO A 80 2.05 -9.79 -13.21
C PRO A 80 3.17 -8.80 -12.88
N GLU A 81 3.72 -8.10 -13.88
CA GLU A 81 4.78 -7.10 -13.70
C GLU A 81 4.28 -5.74 -13.19
N ALA A 82 2.96 -5.54 -13.11
CA ALA A 82 2.32 -4.33 -12.61
C ALA A 82 1.23 -4.70 -11.59
N GLY A 83 1.65 -5.17 -10.42
CA GLY A 83 0.78 -5.51 -9.28
C GLY A 83 -0.10 -6.75 -9.49
N GLY A 84 0.09 -7.51 -10.57
CA GLY A 84 -0.83 -8.59 -10.93
C GLY A 84 -2.19 -8.09 -11.39
N LYS A 85 -2.28 -6.81 -11.75
CA LYS A 85 -3.50 -6.13 -12.17
C LYS A 85 -4.19 -6.86 -13.33
N VAL A 86 -5.52 -6.95 -13.30
CA VAL A 86 -6.29 -7.23 -14.52
C VAL A 86 -6.15 -5.99 -15.39
N TRP A 87 -5.36 -6.05 -16.46
CA TRP A 87 -5.11 -4.90 -17.35
C TRP A 87 -6.38 -4.46 -18.09
N GLY A 88 -7.24 -5.41 -18.44
CA GLY A 88 -8.55 -5.17 -19.03
C GLY A 88 -9.29 -6.47 -19.33
N ALA A 89 -10.57 -6.34 -19.66
CA ALA A 89 -11.42 -7.45 -20.05
C ALA A 89 -12.40 -7.00 -21.14
N VAL A 90 -12.50 -7.80 -22.20
CA VAL A 90 -13.29 -7.50 -23.40
C VAL A 90 -14.39 -8.54 -23.59
N ASP A 91 -15.58 -8.05 -23.95
CA ASP A 91 -16.67 -8.88 -24.47
C ASP A 91 -16.45 -9.11 -25.95
N LYS A 92 -16.11 -10.34 -26.33
CA LYS A 92 -15.82 -10.73 -27.72
C LYS A 92 -17.07 -10.69 -28.60
N ILE A 93 -18.27 -10.64 -28.02
CA ILE A 93 -19.52 -10.52 -28.77
C ILE A 93 -19.73 -9.09 -29.27
N THR A 94 -19.52 -8.09 -28.41
CA THR A 94 -19.74 -6.66 -28.72
C THR A 94 -18.46 -5.93 -29.14
N GLY A 95 -17.28 -6.47 -28.80
CA GLY A 95 -15.99 -5.82 -28.96
C GLY A 95 -15.69 -4.75 -27.90
N VAL A 96 -16.51 -4.62 -26.85
CA VAL A 96 -16.38 -3.58 -25.82
C VAL A 96 -15.48 -4.06 -24.68
N ASP A 97 -14.50 -3.23 -24.32
CA ASP A 97 -13.72 -3.35 -23.09
C ASP A 97 -14.59 -2.96 -21.88
N PHE A 98 -15.33 -3.93 -21.32
CA PHE A 98 -16.22 -3.68 -20.18
C PHE A 98 -15.44 -3.44 -18.87
N ILE A 99 -14.18 -3.87 -18.82
CA ILE A 99 -13.16 -3.35 -17.89
C ILE A 99 -12.17 -2.56 -18.74
N TYR A 100 -11.96 -1.28 -18.39
CA TYR A 100 -11.23 -0.31 -19.22
C TYR A 100 -9.81 -0.79 -19.54
N PHE A 101 -9.55 -1.14 -20.80
CA PHE A 101 -8.22 -1.51 -21.28
C PHE A 101 -7.47 -0.25 -21.73
N ASN A 102 -6.46 0.18 -20.97
CA ASN A 102 -5.60 1.28 -21.41
C ASN A 102 -4.58 0.79 -22.43
N LYS A 103 -4.51 1.42 -23.61
CA LYS A 103 -3.59 1.01 -24.69
C LYS A 103 -2.16 1.52 -24.49
N VAL A 104 -1.89 2.14 -23.35
CA VAL A 104 -0.59 2.69 -22.95
C VAL A 104 -0.35 2.40 -21.48
N ALA A 105 0.88 2.06 -21.12
CA ALA A 105 1.34 1.99 -19.73
C ALA A 105 1.96 3.35 -19.34
N LYS A 106 1.13 4.28 -18.85
CA LYS A 106 1.53 5.65 -18.56
C LYS A 106 1.59 5.89 -17.05
N PHE A 107 2.78 5.85 -16.46
CA PHE A 107 2.94 5.95 -15.02
C PHE A 107 3.00 7.40 -14.53
N ARG A 108 2.28 7.73 -13.46
CA ARG A 108 2.26 9.06 -12.81
C ARG A 108 2.32 8.93 -11.28
N ASP A 109 2.62 10.05 -10.61
CA ASP A 109 2.81 10.15 -9.14
C ASP A 109 1.48 10.14 -8.38
N ILE A 110 0.95 8.93 -8.15
CA ILE A 110 -0.37 8.66 -7.53
C ILE A 110 -0.26 7.57 -6.45
N SER A 111 0.53 6.51 -6.64
CA SER A 111 0.63 5.43 -5.64
C SER A 111 1.51 5.79 -4.45
N MET A 112 1.45 4.98 -3.38
CA MET A 112 2.29 5.16 -2.19
C MET A 112 3.80 5.25 -2.51
N ARG A 113 4.24 4.57 -3.56
CA ARG A 113 5.64 4.59 -4.03
C ARG A 113 5.86 5.51 -5.22
N GLY A 114 4.84 6.26 -5.64
CA GLY A 114 4.84 7.17 -6.77
C GLY A 114 4.13 6.56 -7.99
N PRO A 115 4.77 5.64 -8.75
CA PRO A 115 4.25 5.16 -10.02
C PRO A 115 2.91 4.46 -9.92
N TRP A 116 1.96 4.89 -10.75
CA TRP A 116 0.65 4.29 -10.93
C TRP A 116 0.18 4.45 -12.38
N SER A 117 -0.57 3.47 -12.91
CA SER A 117 -1.17 3.54 -14.25
C SER A 117 -2.68 3.28 -14.23
N SER A 118 -3.42 3.99 -15.08
CA SER A 118 -4.88 3.88 -15.16
C SER A 118 -5.35 2.67 -15.97
N GLY A 119 -6.61 2.28 -15.74
CA GLY A 119 -7.29 1.17 -16.41
C GLY A 119 -7.40 -0.06 -15.54
N GLY A 120 -8.03 -1.12 -16.04
CA GLY A 120 -8.02 -2.45 -15.41
C GLY A 120 -8.71 -2.56 -14.05
N ILE A 121 -8.35 -3.60 -13.30
CA ILE A 121 -8.71 -3.81 -11.89
C ILE A 121 -7.43 -3.95 -11.08
N GLU A 122 -7.14 -2.93 -10.26
CA GLU A 122 -6.07 -2.93 -9.28
C GLU A 122 -6.53 -3.55 -7.96
N PHE A 123 -5.64 -4.33 -7.35
CA PHE A 123 -5.87 -4.98 -6.07
C PHE A 123 -5.14 -4.21 -4.98
N ASN A 124 -5.85 -3.79 -3.93
CA ASN A 124 -5.26 -3.07 -2.81
C ASN A 124 -5.50 -3.83 -1.51
N PHE A 125 -4.43 -4.17 -0.81
CA PHE A 125 -4.38 -4.84 0.49
C PHE A 125 -3.45 -4.09 1.45
N GLY A 126 -3.63 -4.27 2.76
CA GLY A 126 -2.73 -3.73 3.78
C GLY A 126 -3.24 -2.45 4.40
N LYS A 127 -2.54 -1.33 4.16
CA LYS A 127 -2.69 -0.09 4.93
C LYS A 127 -3.54 0.97 4.24
N MET A 128 -3.33 1.18 2.94
CA MET A 128 -4.06 2.14 2.11
C MET A 128 -3.83 1.83 0.62
N GLY A 129 -4.68 2.38 -0.25
CA GLY A 129 -4.49 2.37 -1.70
C GLY A 129 -4.07 3.76 -2.20
N HIS A 130 -3.40 3.88 -3.33
CA HIS A 130 -2.93 2.78 -4.19
C HIS A 130 -1.70 2.09 -3.60
N GLU A 131 -1.77 0.77 -3.46
CA GLU A 131 -0.82 -0.02 -2.67
C GLU A 131 0.62 -0.02 -3.25
N PRO A 132 1.64 -0.41 -2.46
CA PRO A 132 3.03 -0.40 -2.91
C PRO A 132 3.34 -1.30 -4.11
N TYR A 133 2.54 -2.35 -4.35
CA TYR A 133 2.78 -3.31 -5.43
C TYR A 133 2.12 -2.91 -6.76
N THR A 134 1.30 -1.86 -6.82
CA THR A 134 0.52 -1.52 -8.04
C THR A 134 1.35 -1.44 -9.32
N SER A 135 2.61 -1.01 -9.23
CA SER A 135 3.51 -0.85 -10.37
C SER A 135 4.77 -1.74 -10.26
N ALA A 136 4.69 -2.83 -9.49
CA ALA A 136 5.80 -3.74 -9.23
C ALA A 136 5.45 -5.19 -9.58
N PRO A 137 6.46 -6.03 -9.91
CA PRO A 137 6.24 -7.47 -10.08
C PRO A 137 5.73 -8.16 -8.82
N VAL A 138 4.78 -9.08 -9.00
CA VAL A 138 4.22 -9.95 -7.95
C VAL A 138 4.40 -11.43 -8.29
N GLU A 139 4.25 -12.32 -7.30
CA GLU A 139 4.21 -13.75 -7.56
C GLU A 139 2.97 -14.11 -8.37
N TRP A 140 3.11 -15.10 -9.25
CA TRP A 140 1.98 -15.58 -10.04
C TRP A 140 2.16 -17.02 -10.54
N CYS A 141 1.02 -17.69 -10.79
CA CYS A 141 0.97 -18.97 -11.48
C CYS A 141 -0.36 -19.13 -12.23
N VAL A 142 -0.45 -20.16 -13.08
CA VAL A 142 -1.68 -20.48 -13.82
C VAL A 142 -2.12 -21.91 -13.54
N ARG A 143 -3.42 -22.18 -13.68
CA ARG A 143 -4.00 -23.50 -13.44
C ARG A 143 -5.21 -23.75 -14.34
N THR A 144 -5.30 -24.94 -14.90
CA THR A 144 -6.56 -25.49 -15.42
C THR A 144 -7.23 -26.28 -14.30
N ASN A 145 -8.44 -25.90 -13.93
CA ASN A 145 -9.18 -26.51 -12.83
C ASN A 145 -9.93 -27.78 -13.27
N ALA A 146 -10.37 -28.58 -12.29
CA ALA A 146 -11.09 -29.83 -12.54
C ALA A 146 -12.41 -29.63 -13.31
N ASP A 147 -13.05 -28.46 -13.17
CA ASP A 147 -14.27 -28.09 -13.88
C ASP A 147 -14.01 -27.44 -15.26
N LYS A 148 -12.77 -27.52 -15.77
CA LYS A 148 -12.29 -26.95 -17.03
C LYS A 148 -12.27 -25.42 -17.10
N SER A 149 -12.55 -24.72 -16.00
CA SER A 149 -12.20 -23.30 -15.91
C SER A 149 -10.67 -23.13 -15.85
N VAL A 150 -10.21 -21.93 -16.18
CA VAL A 150 -8.79 -21.56 -16.09
C VAL A 150 -8.61 -20.44 -15.09
N SER A 151 -7.47 -20.44 -14.40
CA SER A 151 -7.14 -19.46 -13.37
C SER A 151 -5.75 -18.88 -13.57
N CYS A 152 -5.61 -17.59 -13.27
CA CYS A 152 -4.34 -16.95 -12.96
C CYS A 152 -4.37 -16.52 -11.49
N PHE A 153 -3.37 -16.96 -10.72
CA PHE A 153 -3.15 -16.50 -9.35
C PHE A 153 -2.10 -15.41 -9.39
N VAL A 154 -2.34 -14.32 -8.66
CA VAL A 154 -1.36 -13.28 -8.38
C VAL A 154 -1.33 -13.00 -6.88
N GLY A 155 -0.20 -12.59 -6.31
CA GLY A 155 -0.11 -12.33 -4.88
C GLY A 155 1.29 -12.05 -4.37
N GLY A 156 1.40 -11.83 -3.06
CA GLY A 156 2.65 -11.51 -2.40
C GLY A 156 2.48 -11.25 -0.91
N THR A 157 3.54 -10.76 -0.28
CA THR A 157 3.50 -10.28 1.10
C THR A 157 3.56 -8.76 1.10
N GLU A 158 2.56 -8.11 1.68
CA GLU A 158 2.62 -6.66 1.91
C GLU A 158 3.49 -6.39 3.14
N TRP A 159 4.72 -5.91 2.92
CA TRP A 159 5.74 -5.63 3.93
C TRP A 159 5.37 -4.59 4.99
N LEU A 160 4.46 -3.64 4.73
CA LEU A 160 4.04 -2.65 5.74
C LEU A 160 3.34 -3.31 6.93
N CYS A 161 2.39 -4.21 6.63
CA CYS A 161 1.61 -4.91 7.63
C CYS A 161 2.05 -6.38 7.84
N ARG A 162 3.01 -6.86 7.04
CA ARG A 162 3.41 -8.28 6.96
C ARG A 162 2.21 -9.20 6.76
N THR A 163 1.33 -8.83 5.84
CA THR A 163 0.15 -9.65 5.50
C THR A 163 0.37 -10.34 4.16
N PHE A 164 0.07 -11.63 4.08
CA PHE A 164 0.08 -12.37 2.82
C PHE A 164 -1.26 -12.20 2.12
N TRP A 165 -1.25 -11.89 0.83
CA TRP A 165 -2.45 -11.83 -0.01
C TRP A 165 -2.25 -12.60 -1.31
N GLN A 166 -3.34 -13.15 -1.83
CA GLN A 166 -3.42 -13.68 -3.19
C GLN A 166 -4.82 -13.48 -3.76
N VAL A 167 -4.91 -13.35 -5.08
CA VAL A 167 -6.15 -13.26 -5.84
C VAL A 167 -6.11 -14.29 -6.96
N GLU A 168 -7.12 -15.16 -7.02
CA GLU A 168 -7.40 -16.02 -8.17
C GLU A 168 -8.33 -15.27 -9.14
N ILE A 169 -7.84 -14.98 -10.34
CA ILE A 169 -8.66 -14.54 -11.47
C ILE A 169 -9.09 -15.78 -12.23
N ARG A 170 -10.38 -16.08 -12.27
CA ARG A 170 -10.93 -17.32 -12.84
C ARG A 170 -11.92 -17.06 -13.96
N LEU A 171 -11.74 -17.74 -15.08
CA LEU A 171 -12.64 -17.71 -16.23
C LEU A 171 -13.13 -19.11 -16.57
N LYS A 172 -14.45 -19.23 -16.79
CA LYS A 172 -15.10 -20.45 -17.26
C LYS A 172 -15.68 -20.22 -18.64
N ASP A 173 -15.69 -21.27 -19.47
CA ASP A 173 -16.30 -21.17 -20.80
C ASP A 173 -17.82 -20.98 -20.70
N GLY A 174 -18.39 -20.20 -21.63
CA GLY A 174 -19.81 -19.87 -21.68
C GLY A 174 -20.27 -18.75 -20.73
N ASP A 175 -19.44 -18.35 -19.77
CA ASP A 175 -19.76 -17.27 -18.83
C ASP A 175 -19.71 -15.88 -19.49
N ASP A 176 -20.60 -14.98 -19.04
CA ASP A 176 -20.60 -13.55 -19.39
C ASP A 176 -19.81 -12.69 -18.39
N GLY A 177 -19.00 -13.32 -17.52
CA GLY A 177 -18.10 -12.63 -16.61
C GLY A 177 -16.94 -13.51 -16.14
N PHE A 178 -16.01 -12.92 -15.41
CA PHE A 178 -14.95 -13.63 -14.70
C PHE A 178 -15.04 -13.38 -13.19
N GLU A 179 -14.40 -14.23 -12.40
CA GLU A 179 -14.43 -14.16 -10.94
C GLU A 179 -13.06 -13.79 -10.38
N THR A 180 -13.05 -13.09 -9.24
CA THR A 180 -11.86 -12.88 -8.42
C THR A 180 -12.09 -13.45 -7.03
N HIS A 181 -11.25 -14.40 -6.60
CA HIS A 181 -11.31 -15.00 -5.26
C HIS A 181 -10.05 -14.63 -4.48
N ALA A 182 -10.21 -13.87 -3.40
CA ALA A 182 -9.09 -13.40 -2.59
C ALA A 182 -8.90 -14.25 -1.34
N VAL A 183 -7.63 -14.42 -0.95
CA VAL A 183 -7.24 -14.90 0.38
C VAL A 183 -6.27 -13.88 0.98
N TRP A 184 -6.55 -13.43 2.20
CA TRP A 184 -5.72 -12.47 2.92
C TRP A 184 -5.45 -13.00 4.33
N PHE A 185 -4.18 -13.02 4.74
CA PHE A 185 -3.74 -13.58 6.02
C PHE A 185 -2.86 -12.59 6.77
N ASN A 186 -3.19 -12.34 8.04
CA ASN A 186 -2.31 -11.59 8.94
C ASN A 186 -1.23 -12.51 9.51
N ALA A 187 -0.06 -12.50 8.87
CA ALA A 187 1.11 -13.28 9.31
C ALA A 187 1.87 -12.63 10.46
N SER A 188 1.44 -11.46 10.93
CA SER A 188 2.03 -10.85 12.11
C SER A 188 1.38 -11.38 13.38
N ASN A 189 2.17 -11.43 14.46
CA ASN A 189 1.69 -11.81 15.80
C ASN A 189 0.92 -10.69 16.50
N LEU A 190 0.57 -9.60 15.80
CA LEU A 190 -0.14 -8.46 16.36
C LEU A 190 -1.30 -8.07 15.44
N PRO A 191 -2.30 -7.33 15.95
CA PRO A 191 -3.33 -6.78 15.09
C PRO A 191 -2.74 -5.81 14.05
N GLN A 192 -3.20 -5.91 12.80
CA GLN A 192 -2.80 -5.03 11.69
C GLN A 192 -3.94 -4.14 11.22
N THR A 193 -3.62 -3.16 10.38
CA THR A 193 -4.64 -2.36 9.68
C THR A 193 -5.40 -3.26 8.71
N TYR A 194 -6.72 -3.08 8.65
CA TYR A 194 -7.58 -3.80 7.73
C TYR A 194 -8.08 -2.83 6.64
N TYR A 195 -7.34 -2.73 5.53
CA TYR A 195 -7.72 -1.99 4.32
C TYR A 195 -7.72 -2.93 3.10
N GLN A 196 -8.87 -3.05 2.43
CA GLN A 196 -8.98 -3.85 1.20
C GLN A 196 -9.97 -3.22 0.22
N TRP A 197 -9.51 -2.98 -1.01
CA TRP A 197 -10.31 -2.47 -2.13
C TRP A 197 -9.87 -3.08 -3.47
N MET A 198 -10.84 -3.49 -4.30
CA MET A 198 -10.62 -3.72 -5.73
C MET A 198 -11.01 -2.44 -6.47
N ASN A 199 -10.03 -1.80 -7.10
CA ASN A 199 -10.22 -0.57 -7.84
C ASN A 199 -10.33 -0.86 -9.34
N ALA A 200 -11.57 -0.89 -9.85
CA ALA A 200 -11.84 -1.20 -11.26
C ALA A 200 -12.15 0.07 -12.05
N ALA A 201 -11.44 0.25 -13.16
CA ALA A 201 -11.63 1.34 -14.10
C ALA A 201 -12.63 0.97 -15.19
N PHE A 202 -13.50 1.93 -15.50
CA PHE A 202 -14.57 1.84 -16.48
C PHE A 202 -14.53 3.04 -17.42
N ILE A 203 -15.08 2.90 -18.63
CA ILE A 203 -15.18 4.00 -19.60
C ILE A 203 -16.00 5.15 -18.97
N GLY A 204 -15.42 6.34 -18.92
CA GLY A 204 -16.07 7.57 -18.46
C GLY A 204 -16.67 8.36 -19.62
N GLY A 205 -17.10 9.59 -19.34
CA GLY A 205 -17.57 10.53 -20.37
C GLY A 205 -19.10 10.70 -20.43
N ASP A 206 -19.52 11.60 -21.32
CA ASP A 206 -20.90 12.05 -21.41
C ASP A 206 -21.88 10.90 -21.74
N GLY A 207 -22.94 10.82 -20.94
CA GLY A 207 -23.97 9.79 -21.03
C GLY A 207 -23.67 8.51 -20.23
N THR A 208 -22.46 8.35 -19.68
CA THR A 208 -22.15 7.24 -18.76
C THR A 208 -23.09 7.31 -17.57
N ARG A 209 -23.74 6.18 -17.26
CA ARG A 209 -24.69 6.07 -16.15
C ARG A 209 -24.25 5.04 -15.12
N TYR A 210 -24.25 5.43 -13.85
CA TYR A 210 -23.95 4.58 -12.72
C TYR A 210 -25.20 3.92 -12.14
N PHE A 211 -25.04 2.68 -11.70
CA PHE A 211 -26.06 1.92 -10.98
C PHE A 211 -25.49 1.52 -9.62
N PHE A 212 -25.84 2.28 -8.59
CA PHE A 212 -25.43 2.01 -7.22
C PHE A 212 -26.67 2.05 -6.31
N PRO A 213 -27.09 0.90 -5.76
CA PRO A 213 -28.11 0.84 -4.71
C PRO A 213 -27.75 1.67 -3.49
N GLY A 214 -28.59 2.62 -3.10
CA GLY A 214 -28.38 3.44 -1.91
C GLY A 214 -29.22 4.71 -1.92
N ASP A 215 -29.27 5.40 -0.78
CA ASP A 215 -29.93 6.69 -0.61
C ASP A 215 -28.98 7.80 -0.11
N ASN A 216 -27.75 7.43 0.26
CA ASN A 216 -26.71 8.35 0.71
C ASN A 216 -25.35 8.01 0.11
N TRP A 217 -24.48 9.01 0.07
CA TRP A 217 -23.05 8.80 -0.08
C TRP A 217 -22.27 9.54 1.01
N ILE A 218 -21.07 9.08 1.33
CA ILE A 218 -20.16 9.74 2.27
C ILE A 218 -18.82 10.08 1.61
N SER A 219 -18.26 11.24 1.94
CA SER A 219 -16.92 11.64 1.49
C SER A 219 -15.81 10.88 2.21
N HIS A 220 -14.55 11.09 1.83
CA HIS A 220 -13.40 10.51 2.54
C HIS A 220 -13.36 10.89 4.04
N GLY A 221 -13.88 12.06 4.40
CA GLY A 221 -14.02 12.52 5.78
C GLY A 221 -15.24 11.93 6.51
N GLY A 222 -16.07 11.14 5.81
CA GLY A 222 -17.29 10.51 6.31
C GLY A 222 -18.50 11.44 6.40
N LYS A 223 -18.46 12.61 5.76
CA LYS A 223 -19.59 13.56 5.72
C LYS A 223 -20.70 13.01 4.83
N PRO A 224 -21.96 12.92 5.30
CA PRO A 224 -23.06 12.36 4.54
C PRO A 224 -23.73 13.36 3.57
N HIS A 225 -24.17 12.83 2.44
CA HIS A 225 -24.86 13.54 1.36
C HIS A 225 -25.98 12.66 0.77
N PRO A 226 -27.02 13.23 0.14
CA PRO A 226 -28.06 12.44 -0.52
C PRO A 226 -27.57 11.80 -1.82
N TRP A 227 -28.06 10.59 -2.13
CA TRP A 227 -27.80 9.85 -3.36
C TRP A 227 -29.12 9.29 -3.94
N PRO A 228 -29.30 9.25 -5.27
CA PRO A 228 -28.43 9.78 -6.33
C PRO A 228 -28.68 11.25 -6.65
N VAL A 229 -29.67 11.90 -6.03
CA VAL A 229 -30.02 13.29 -6.34
C VAL A 229 -29.53 14.23 -5.25
N GLU A 230 -28.70 15.19 -5.62
CA GLU A 230 -28.22 16.25 -4.73
C GLU A 230 -28.37 17.63 -5.40
N ASN A 231 -29.03 18.57 -4.72
CA ASN A 231 -29.27 19.93 -5.22
C ASN A 231 -29.87 19.95 -6.64
N GLY A 232 -30.82 19.03 -6.91
CA GLY A 232 -31.51 18.93 -8.21
C GLY A 232 -30.70 18.26 -9.33
N ARG A 233 -29.51 17.74 -9.06
CA ARG A 233 -28.66 17.03 -10.03
C ARG A 233 -28.70 15.53 -9.80
N ASP A 234 -28.83 14.76 -10.87
CA ASP A 234 -28.74 13.29 -10.82
C ASP A 234 -27.28 12.85 -10.92
N LEU A 235 -26.64 12.61 -9.79
CA LEU A 235 -25.23 12.19 -9.70
C LEU A 235 -24.98 10.79 -10.28
N SER A 236 -26.05 10.02 -10.60
CA SER A 236 -25.91 8.78 -11.36
C SER A 236 -25.50 8.99 -12.82
N LEU A 237 -25.54 10.23 -13.32
CA LEU A 237 -25.07 10.61 -14.66
C LEU A 237 -23.72 11.31 -14.56
N TYR A 238 -22.70 10.82 -15.29
CA TYR A 238 -21.35 11.40 -15.28
C TYR A 238 -21.36 12.92 -15.48
N SER A 239 -22.07 13.41 -16.49
CA SER A 239 -22.14 14.84 -16.84
C SER A 239 -22.77 15.74 -15.76
N CYS A 240 -23.54 15.17 -14.83
CA CYS A 240 -24.16 15.91 -13.72
C CYS A 240 -23.25 16.06 -12.49
N ASN A 241 -22.05 15.46 -12.51
CA ASN A 241 -21.07 15.55 -11.43
C ASN A 241 -20.16 16.79 -11.54
N GLY A 242 -20.41 17.70 -12.49
CA GLY A 242 -19.72 18.98 -12.59
C GLY A 242 -20.22 19.96 -11.54
N ILE A 243 -19.40 20.28 -10.53
CA ILE A 243 -19.81 21.13 -9.40
C ILE A 243 -19.03 22.45 -9.40
N ALA A 244 -19.75 23.56 -9.37
CA ALA A 244 -19.19 24.86 -9.06
C ALA A 244 -18.87 24.92 -7.56
N GLY A 245 -17.61 25.16 -7.22
CA GLY A 245 -17.09 24.99 -5.86
C GLY A 245 -16.24 23.72 -5.81
N TYR A 246 -14.93 23.91 -5.69
CA TYR A 246 -13.96 22.85 -5.47
C TYR A 246 -14.23 22.24 -4.08
N ASP A 247 -15.14 21.28 -4.01
CA ASP A 247 -15.23 20.37 -2.88
C ASP A 247 -14.58 19.05 -3.32
N GLU A 248 -13.46 18.71 -2.68
CA GLU A 248 -12.74 17.45 -2.94
C GLU A 248 -13.65 16.24 -2.66
N ASP A 249 -14.69 16.44 -1.85
CA ASP A 249 -15.69 15.45 -1.46
C ASP A 249 -16.39 14.78 -2.65
N HIS A 250 -16.76 15.50 -3.71
CA HIS A 250 -17.52 14.92 -4.85
C HIS A 250 -16.68 14.10 -5.83
N ARG A 251 -15.35 14.03 -5.67
CA ARG A 251 -14.49 13.15 -6.48
C ARG A 251 -14.54 11.71 -6.01
N ALA A 252 -15.02 11.45 -4.80
CA ALA A 252 -14.96 10.16 -4.15
C ALA A 252 -16.24 9.91 -3.33
N MET A 253 -17.24 9.30 -3.95
CA MET A 253 -18.53 9.02 -3.33
C MET A 253 -18.58 7.57 -2.86
N HIS A 254 -18.65 7.34 -1.54
CA HIS A 254 -18.87 6.00 -0.97
C HIS A 254 -20.37 5.80 -0.75
N ILE A 255 -21.02 4.93 -1.53
CA ILE A 255 -22.47 4.78 -1.54
C ILE A 255 -22.95 3.88 -0.39
N MET A 256 -23.84 4.41 0.42
CA MET A 256 -24.33 3.82 1.67
C MET A 256 -25.79 3.38 1.56
N ASN A 257 -26.25 2.61 2.57
CA ASN A 257 -27.66 2.32 2.80
C ASN A 257 -28.43 1.73 1.59
N GLY A 258 -27.82 0.77 0.90
CA GLY A 258 -28.46 0.03 -0.18
C GLY A 258 -27.94 -1.40 -0.28
N ASP A 259 -28.41 -2.13 -1.28
CA ASP A 259 -27.94 -3.49 -1.55
C ASP A 259 -26.46 -3.50 -1.96
N ASN A 260 -25.59 -3.90 -1.04
CA ASN A 260 -24.15 -3.89 -1.20
C ASN A 260 -23.61 -4.98 -2.14
N ARG A 261 -24.47 -5.87 -2.63
CA ARG A 261 -24.06 -6.94 -3.56
C ARG A 261 -23.71 -6.44 -4.94
N TYR A 262 -24.19 -5.26 -5.33
CA TYR A 262 -24.17 -4.82 -6.72
C TYR A 262 -23.69 -3.38 -6.88
N PHE A 263 -22.93 -3.16 -7.94
CA PHE A 263 -22.88 -1.88 -8.65
C PHE A 263 -22.59 -2.10 -10.13
N GLY A 264 -22.86 -1.10 -10.97
CA GLY A 264 -22.56 -1.21 -12.39
C GLY A 264 -22.55 0.11 -13.12
N VAL A 265 -22.27 0.00 -14.41
CA VAL A 265 -22.19 1.12 -15.35
C VAL A 265 -22.82 0.75 -16.68
N TRP A 266 -23.50 1.70 -17.31
CA TRP A 266 -24.08 1.55 -18.64
C TRP A 266 -23.62 2.67 -19.56
N TRP A 267 -23.30 2.29 -20.80
CA TRP A 267 -22.93 3.18 -21.89
C TRP A 267 -23.98 3.10 -23.00
N PRO A 268 -24.97 4.02 -23.02
CA PRO A 268 -26.07 3.99 -23.99
C PRO A 268 -25.62 3.94 -25.46
N TRP A 269 -24.51 4.60 -25.80
CA TRP A 269 -23.98 4.64 -27.17
C TRP A 269 -23.32 3.32 -27.60
N LEU A 270 -22.80 2.53 -26.66
CA LEU A 270 -22.23 1.22 -26.94
C LEU A 270 -23.28 0.11 -26.87
N LYS A 271 -24.45 0.39 -26.26
CA LYS A 271 -25.45 -0.63 -25.88
C LYS A 271 -24.80 -1.77 -25.07
N ALA A 272 -23.90 -1.38 -24.18
CA ALA A 272 -23.13 -2.27 -23.33
C ALA A 272 -22.93 -1.64 -21.95
N GLY A 273 -22.62 -2.47 -20.98
CA GLY A 273 -22.31 -2.07 -19.62
C GLY A 273 -21.50 -3.13 -18.90
N ALA A 274 -21.23 -2.86 -17.62
CA ALA A 274 -20.57 -3.80 -16.73
C ALA A 274 -21.30 -3.86 -15.39
N LEU A 275 -21.26 -5.04 -14.78
CA LEU A 275 -21.83 -5.32 -13.47
C LEU A 275 -20.77 -5.97 -12.58
N HIS A 276 -20.63 -5.43 -11.38
CA HIS A 276 -19.95 -6.07 -10.27
C HIS A 276 -20.98 -6.76 -9.38
N GLU A 277 -20.64 -7.97 -8.95
CA GLU A 277 -21.42 -8.74 -7.99
C GLU A 277 -20.54 -9.30 -6.88
N SER A 278 -21.04 -9.29 -5.66
CA SER A 278 -20.44 -9.96 -4.51
C SER A 278 -21.51 -10.46 -3.55
N ARG A 279 -21.09 -11.26 -2.55
CA ARG A 279 -22.01 -11.63 -1.48
C ARG A 279 -22.24 -10.45 -0.51
N SER A 280 -23.46 -10.37 0.03
CA SER A 280 -23.88 -9.26 0.90
C SER A 280 -23.17 -9.24 2.27
N ASP A 281 -22.66 -10.38 2.70
CA ASP A 281 -21.90 -10.58 3.93
C ASP A 281 -20.38 -10.41 3.74
N GLU A 282 -19.93 -10.12 2.51
CA GLU A 282 -18.51 -10.01 2.20
C GLU A 282 -18.07 -8.58 1.91
N LYS A 283 -18.64 -7.92 0.90
CA LYS A 283 -18.18 -6.59 0.47
C LYS A 283 -19.20 -5.54 0.87
N TYR A 284 -18.75 -4.53 1.60
CA TYR A 284 -19.63 -3.48 2.14
C TYR A 284 -19.43 -2.15 1.44
N GLY A 285 -18.18 -1.81 1.14
CA GLY A 285 -17.79 -0.56 0.50
C GLY A 285 -18.05 -0.58 -0.99
N ARG A 286 -18.67 0.48 -1.49
CA ARG A 286 -18.89 0.72 -2.91
C ARG A 286 -18.57 2.17 -3.18
N LYS A 287 -17.55 2.43 -4.01
CA LYS A 287 -17.04 3.78 -4.26
C LYS A 287 -17.15 4.12 -5.73
N ILE A 288 -17.59 5.34 -6.01
CA ILE A 288 -17.44 5.99 -7.31
C ILE A 288 -16.33 7.02 -7.16
N TRP A 289 -15.30 6.93 -7.99
CA TRP A 289 -14.29 7.96 -8.10
C TRP A 289 -14.15 8.43 -9.55
N MET A 290 -13.95 9.74 -9.71
CA MET A 290 -13.70 10.35 -11.01
C MET A 290 -12.86 11.61 -10.87
N TRP A 291 -12.14 11.93 -11.94
CA TRP A 291 -11.53 13.24 -12.09
C TRP A 291 -12.60 14.34 -12.16
N GLY A 292 -12.30 15.52 -11.61
CA GLY A 292 -13.22 16.65 -11.71
C GLY A 292 -13.46 17.07 -13.16
N LEU A 293 -14.70 17.42 -13.52
CA LEU A 293 -15.07 17.75 -14.90
C LEU A 293 -14.53 19.10 -15.42
N SER A 294 -13.99 19.94 -14.52
CA SER A 294 -13.24 21.14 -14.93
C SER A 294 -11.91 20.79 -15.58
N ARG A 295 -11.24 21.75 -16.22
CA ARG A 295 -9.93 21.48 -16.82
C ARG A 295 -8.92 20.96 -15.80
N GLN A 296 -9.03 21.35 -14.54
CA GLN A 296 -8.21 20.83 -13.45
C GLN A 296 -8.21 19.31 -13.30
N GLY A 297 -9.35 18.64 -13.53
CA GLY A 297 -9.41 17.17 -13.55
C GLY A 297 -9.19 16.62 -14.95
N ALA A 298 -9.72 17.27 -15.99
CA ALA A 298 -9.60 16.81 -17.36
C ALA A 298 -8.16 16.76 -17.91
N ILE A 299 -7.17 17.45 -17.29
CA ILE A 299 -5.75 17.25 -17.66
C ILE A 299 -5.30 15.80 -17.43
N TRP A 300 -5.88 15.10 -16.45
CA TRP A 300 -5.45 13.76 -16.05
C TRP A 300 -5.73 12.70 -17.11
N GLU A 301 -6.72 12.93 -17.97
CA GLU A 301 -6.95 12.10 -19.15
C GLU A 301 -5.68 11.99 -20.01
N GLY A 302 -5.15 13.12 -20.47
CA GLY A 302 -3.92 13.14 -21.28
C GLY A 302 -2.66 12.75 -20.51
N LEU A 303 -2.70 12.78 -19.17
CA LEU A 303 -1.58 12.37 -18.34
C LEU A 303 -1.53 10.86 -18.11
N LEU A 304 -2.65 10.15 -18.26
CA LEU A 304 -2.77 8.72 -17.96
C LEU A 304 -3.12 7.87 -19.18
N THR A 305 -3.59 8.48 -20.26
CA THR A 305 -3.74 7.83 -21.56
C THR A 305 -3.34 8.76 -22.71
N ASP A 306 -3.17 8.19 -23.90
CA ASP A 306 -2.89 8.93 -25.14
C ASP A 306 -4.15 9.08 -26.01
N THR A 307 -5.02 8.04 -26.05
CA THR A 307 -6.15 7.98 -26.99
C THR A 307 -7.41 7.27 -26.47
N ASN A 308 -7.41 6.72 -25.25
CA ASN A 308 -8.53 5.90 -24.77
C ASN A 308 -9.69 6.69 -24.15
N GLY A 309 -9.56 8.01 -23.99
CA GLY A 309 -10.59 8.86 -23.42
C GLY A 309 -10.61 8.88 -21.89
N PRO A 310 -11.63 9.52 -21.28
CA PRO A 310 -11.78 9.55 -19.83
C PRO A 310 -12.16 8.18 -19.27
N TYR A 311 -11.73 7.92 -18.03
CA TYR A 311 -12.17 6.77 -17.24
C TYR A 311 -12.76 7.23 -15.91
N VAL A 312 -13.48 6.32 -15.27
CA VAL A 312 -13.96 6.44 -13.89
C VAL A 312 -13.65 5.17 -13.13
N GLU A 313 -13.55 5.26 -11.82
CA GLU A 313 -13.24 4.12 -10.95
C GLU A 313 -14.48 3.73 -10.15
N LEU A 314 -14.93 2.49 -10.32
CA LEU A 314 -15.97 1.92 -9.49
C LEU A 314 -15.34 0.81 -8.66
N GLN A 315 -15.36 0.97 -7.35
CA GLN A 315 -14.52 0.17 -6.45
C GLN A 315 -15.36 -0.63 -5.45
N SER A 316 -14.86 -1.81 -5.12
CA SER A 316 -15.46 -2.75 -4.17
C SER A 316 -14.56 -2.97 -2.97
N GLY A 317 -15.04 -2.68 -1.76
CA GLY A 317 -14.24 -2.68 -0.54
C GLY A 317 -14.80 -3.53 0.59
N ARG A 318 -13.91 -4.07 1.43
CA ARG A 318 -14.30 -4.70 2.71
C ARG A 318 -14.64 -3.69 3.79
N CYS A 319 -14.27 -2.42 3.62
CA CYS A 319 -14.65 -1.32 4.52
C CYS A 319 -15.68 -0.42 3.85
N PHE A 320 -16.59 0.21 4.61
CA PHE A 320 -17.59 1.12 4.04
C PHE A 320 -17.00 2.33 3.32
N GLN A 321 -15.85 2.82 3.78
CA GLN A 321 -15.16 3.97 3.22
C GLN A 321 -13.65 3.72 3.12
N GLN A 322 -12.97 4.59 2.37
CA GLN A 322 -11.51 4.79 2.41
C GLN A 322 -11.24 6.00 3.31
N PRO A 323 -11.01 5.83 4.61
CA PRO A 323 -10.96 6.96 5.53
C PRO A 323 -9.68 7.80 5.38
N ASN A 324 -9.80 9.12 5.44
CA ASN A 324 -8.69 10.09 5.48
C ASN A 324 -8.74 10.92 6.79
N ALA A 325 -7.81 11.86 6.99
CA ALA A 325 -7.63 12.67 8.20
C ALA A 325 -8.96 13.15 8.82
N GLY A 326 -9.14 12.85 10.10
CA GLY A 326 -10.31 13.30 10.87
C GLY A 326 -11.53 12.37 10.81
N PHE A 327 -11.51 11.33 9.96
CA PHE A 327 -12.59 10.35 9.86
C PHE A 327 -12.90 9.65 11.20
N TRP A 328 -11.93 9.58 12.12
CA TRP A 328 -12.10 8.99 13.45
C TRP A 328 -13.16 9.72 14.29
N LYS A 329 -13.68 10.86 13.83
CA LYS A 329 -14.86 11.54 14.39
C LYS A 329 -16.20 11.11 13.78
N THR A 330 -16.19 10.11 12.90
CA THR A 330 -17.39 9.51 12.28
C THR A 330 -17.61 8.09 12.80
N PRO A 331 -18.79 7.47 12.59
CA PRO A 331 -19.02 6.07 12.97
C PRO A 331 -18.08 5.07 12.28
N PHE A 332 -17.44 5.45 11.18
CA PHE A 332 -16.67 4.56 10.30
C PHE A 332 -15.21 4.44 10.71
N LYS A 333 -14.94 3.76 11.83
CA LYS A 333 -13.57 3.52 12.35
C LYS A 333 -12.76 2.59 11.44
N PHE A 334 -11.43 2.72 11.43
CA PHE A 334 -10.56 1.73 10.80
C PHE A 334 -10.65 0.40 11.57
N PRO A 335 -11.00 -0.69 10.87
CA PRO A 335 -11.07 -2.01 11.48
C PRO A 335 -9.68 -2.59 11.78
N SER A 336 -9.67 -3.59 12.66
CA SER A 336 -8.48 -4.34 13.01
C SER A 336 -8.45 -5.65 12.24
N PHE A 337 -7.29 -6.05 11.74
CA PHE A 337 -7.05 -7.40 11.26
C PHE A 337 -6.41 -8.22 12.38
N ALA A 338 -7.12 -9.19 12.96
CA ALA A 338 -6.63 -9.97 14.10
C ALA A 338 -5.36 -10.78 13.72
N PRO A 339 -4.42 -11.00 14.66
CA PRO A 339 -3.24 -11.85 14.43
C PRO A 339 -3.66 -13.27 14.05
N GLY A 340 -2.97 -13.89 13.10
CA GLY A 340 -3.30 -15.24 12.61
C GLY A 340 -4.70 -15.37 11.97
N GLY A 341 -5.37 -14.24 11.72
CA GLY A 341 -6.65 -14.19 11.04
C GLY A 341 -6.49 -14.42 9.55
N THR A 342 -7.41 -15.19 8.96
CA THR A 342 -7.53 -15.36 7.51
C THR A 342 -8.90 -14.87 7.07
N ASP A 343 -8.93 -14.04 6.04
CA ASP A 343 -10.15 -13.62 5.39
C ASP A 343 -10.19 -14.10 3.93
N VAL A 344 -11.39 -14.42 3.46
CA VAL A 344 -11.65 -14.93 2.10
C VAL A 344 -12.93 -14.30 1.57
N PHE A 345 -12.91 -13.89 0.31
CA PHE A 345 -14.07 -13.27 -0.32
C PHE A 345 -13.99 -13.40 -1.84
N GLY A 346 -15.15 -13.41 -2.48
CA GLY A 346 -15.31 -13.59 -3.92
C GLY A 346 -16.10 -12.46 -4.57
N GLU A 347 -15.75 -12.15 -5.81
CA GLU A 347 -16.41 -11.12 -6.62
C GLU A 347 -16.56 -11.62 -8.06
N ARG A 348 -17.57 -11.13 -8.77
CA ARG A 348 -17.82 -11.41 -10.17
C ARG A 348 -17.89 -10.11 -10.95
N TRP A 349 -17.23 -10.09 -12.11
CA TRP A 349 -17.16 -8.95 -13.02
C TRP A 349 -17.73 -9.39 -14.38
N SER A 350 -18.91 -8.89 -14.72
CA SER A 350 -19.68 -9.36 -15.89
C SER A 350 -19.98 -8.23 -16.88
N VAL A 351 -20.11 -8.58 -18.16
CA VAL A 351 -20.66 -7.68 -19.17
C VAL A 351 -22.19 -7.67 -19.08
N VAL A 352 -22.79 -6.50 -19.33
CA VAL A 352 -24.23 -6.30 -19.47
C VAL A 352 -24.52 -5.86 -20.89
N ARG A 353 -25.48 -6.51 -21.56
CA ARG A 353 -25.82 -6.23 -22.98
C ARG A 353 -27.22 -5.61 -23.16
N ASP A 354 -28.03 -5.61 -22.10
CA ASP A 354 -29.33 -4.95 -22.06
C ASP A 354 -29.46 -4.09 -20.79
N ALA A 355 -29.78 -2.80 -20.96
CA ALA A 355 -29.99 -1.88 -19.85
C ALA A 355 -31.09 -2.34 -18.89
N ALA A 356 -32.08 -3.11 -19.38
CA ALA A 356 -33.16 -3.65 -18.57
C ALA A 356 -32.65 -4.62 -17.47
N ASP A 357 -31.47 -5.20 -17.64
CA ASP A 357 -30.89 -6.11 -16.64
C ASP A 357 -30.52 -5.37 -15.34
N PHE A 358 -30.18 -4.09 -15.40
CA PHE A 358 -30.01 -3.28 -14.18
C PHE A 358 -31.33 -3.01 -13.45
N GLY A 359 -32.45 -2.96 -14.18
CA GLY A 359 -33.78 -2.77 -13.59
C GLY A 359 -34.32 -4.00 -12.85
N LYS A 360 -33.75 -5.19 -13.11
CA LYS A 360 -34.08 -6.45 -12.40
C LYS A 360 -33.37 -6.55 -11.05
N LEU A 361 -32.29 -5.80 -10.85
CA LEU A 361 -31.65 -5.64 -9.55
C LEU A 361 -32.57 -4.68 -8.77
N ASP A 362 -33.33 -5.13 -7.76
CA ASP A 362 -34.25 -4.25 -7.02
C ASP A 362 -33.44 -3.33 -6.06
N ILE A 363 -33.01 -2.19 -6.61
CA ILE A 363 -31.96 -1.28 -6.09
C ILE A 363 -32.34 -0.51 -4.80
N ARG A 364 -33.56 -0.64 -4.24
CA ARG A 364 -34.06 0.34 -3.24
C ARG A 364 -34.53 -0.18 -1.87
N LYS A 365 -34.59 -1.48 -1.58
CA LYS A 365 -35.41 -1.96 -0.44
C LYS A 365 -34.80 -2.88 0.61
N SER A 366 -33.54 -3.29 0.51
CA SER A 366 -33.08 -4.43 1.34
C SER A 366 -32.36 -4.07 2.66
N ALA A 367 -31.75 -2.89 2.80
CA ALA A 367 -30.95 -2.56 3.99
C ALA A 367 -31.59 -1.43 4.83
N LYS A 368 -31.73 -1.65 6.14
CA LYS A 368 -32.05 -0.57 7.08
C LYS A 368 -30.88 0.44 7.12
N PRO A 369 -31.14 1.76 7.13
CA PRO A 369 -30.08 2.76 7.17
C PRO A 369 -29.15 2.57 8.37
N ARG A 370 -27.84 2.70 8.15
CA ARG A 370 -26.84 2.74 9.22
C ARG A 370 -26.68 4.17 9.73
N PRO A 371 -26.28 4.37 11.00
CA PRO A 371 -25.87 5.68 11.48
C PRO A 371 -24.71 6.22 10.64
N LEU A 372 -24.89 7.43 10.08
CA LEU A 372 -23.86 8.12 9.30
C LEU A 372 -23.07 9.12 10.15
N GLU A 373 -23.63 9.54 11.28
CA GLU A 373 -23.04 10.53 12.19
C GLU A 373 -22.82 9.94 13.57
N MET A 374 -21.82 10.46 14.29
CA MET A 374 -21.58 10.11 15.67
C MET A 374 -22.58 10.78 16.61
N PRO A 375 -22.87 10.20 17.78
CA PRO A 375 -23.65 10.89 18.82
C PRO A 375 -22.99 12.21 19.23
N GLU A 376 -23.76 13.30 19.25
CA GLU A 376 -23.27 14.64 19.63
C GLU A 376 -22.71 14.71 21.05
N ASN A 377 -23.21 13.84 21.94
CA ASN A 377 -22.83 13.78 23.34
C ASN A 377 -21.66 12.81 23.64
N PHE A 378 -20.92 12.36 22.63
CA PHE A 378 -19.73 11.53 22.85
C PHE A 378 -18.58 12.34 23.48
N ASP A 379 -18.14 11.94 24.68
CA ASP A 379 -17.05 12.60 25.39
C ASP A 379 -15.67 12.11 24.91
N TRP A 380 -14.99 12.94 24.11
CA TRP A 380 -13.63 12.69 23.63
C TRP A 380 -12.54 12.78 24.69
N ASP A 381 -12.83 13.39 25.85
CA ASP A 381 -11.90 13.55 26.96
C ASP A 381 -12.01 12.44 28.01
N SER A 382 -13.03 11.58 27.91
CA SER A 382 -13.16 10.35 28.68
C SER A 382 -12.01 9.38 28.41
N ALA A 383 -11.78 8.42 29.31
CA ALA A 383 -10.80 7.35 29.08
C ALA A 383 -11.08 6.60 27.77
N TYR A 384 -12.35 6.29 27.50
CA TYR A 384 -12.77 5.63 26.25
C TYR A 384 -12.52 6.50 25.01
N GLY A 385 -12.87 7.79 25.05
CA GLY A 385 -12.63 8.73 23.94
C GLY A 385 -11.15 8.83 23.55
N ARG A 386 -10.27 8.92 24.55
CA ARG A 386 -8.80 8.95 24.37
C ARG A 386 -8.26 7.62 23.85
N TYR A 387 -8.78 6.49 24.33
CA TYR A 387 -8.47 5.17 23.81
C TYR A 387 -8.86 5.02 22.34
N VAL A 388 -10.08 5.41 21.96
CA VAL A 388 -10.54 5.37 20.56
C VAL A 388 -9.61 6.20 19.69
N LYS A 389 -9.25 7.42 20.12
CA LYS A 389 -8.27 8.26 19.40
C LYS A 389 -6.92 7.56 19.21
N GLY A 390 -6.38 6.94 20.27
CA GLY A 390 -5.11 6.20 20.22
C GLY A 390 -5.16 5.01 19.26
N ILE A 391 -6.22 4.21 19.32
CA ILE A 391 -6.42 3.07 18.41
C ILE A 391 -6.53 3.53 16.96
N GLN A 392 -7.27 4.61 16.69
CA GLN A 392 -7.38 5.11 15.33
C GLN A 392 -6.03 5.62 14.82
N LYS A 393 -5.17 6.22 15.66
CA LYS A 393 -3.80 6.57 15.28
C LYS A 393 -2.88 5.38 14.98
N LEU A 394 -3.16 4.19 15.54
CA LEU A 394 -2.46 2.95 15.18
C LEU A 394 -3.00 2.26 13.91
N ARG A 395 -4.17 2.69 13.40
CA ARG A 395 -4.85 2.01 12.28
C ARG A 395 -5.11 2.90 11.08
N GLU A 396 -5.01 4.22 11.24
CA GLU A 396 -5.26 5.20 10.18
C GLU A 396 -4.18 5.08 9.12
N GLY A 397 -4.50 4.55 7.93
CA GLY A 397 -3.48 4.20 6.93
C GLY A 397 -2.57 5.37 6.53
N GLN A 398 -3.16 6.47 6.08
CA GLN A 398 -2.42 7.68 5.65
C GLN A 398 -1.80 8.46 6.83
N ASN A 399 -2.39 8.40 8.03
CA ASN A 399 -1.94 9.16 9.20
C ASN A 399 -1.55 8.27 10.38
N PHE A 400 -0.97 7.10 10.09
CA PHE A 400 -0.48 6.17 11.09
C PHE A 400 0.60 6.87 11.89
N ASP A 401 0.36 7.02 13.18
CA ASP A 401 1.22 7.78 14.06
C ASP A 401 1.35 7.05 15.41
N PRO A 402 2.36 6.19 15.56
CA PRO A 402 2.56 5.43 16.79
C PRO A 402 2.93 6.34 17.97
N VAL A 403 3.49 7.53 17.71
CA VAL A 403 3.87 8.48 18.76
C VAL A 403 2.62 9.17 19.29
N ALA A 404 1.76 9.69 18.41
CA ALA A 404 0.47 10.26 18.83
C ALA A 404 -0.46 9.21 19.45
N ALA A 405 -0.40 7.97 18.98
CA ALA A 405 -1.11 6.86 19.59
C ALA A 405 -0.66 6.60 21.03
N GLU A 406 0.66 6.51 21.28
CA GLU A 406 1.20 6.34 22.62
C GLU A 406 0.74 7.46 23.56
N VAL A 407 0.82 8.72 23.11
CA VAL A 407 0.36 9.87 23.89
C VAL A 407 -1.13 9.75 24.24
N ALA A 408 -1.98 9.41 23.27
CA ALA A 408 -3.42 9.27 23.49
C ALA A 408 -3.76 8.10 24.44
N LEU A 409 -3.10 6.96 24.30
CA LEU A 409 -3.31 5.78 25.14
C LEU A 409 -2.84 6.01 26.58
N ARG A 410 -1.66 6.63 26.77
CA ARG A 410 -1.19 7.04 28.11
C ARG A 410 -2.18 8.00 28.76
N SER A 411 -2.69 8.96 28.00
CA SER A 411 -3.67 9.93 28.50
C SER A 411 -5.04 9.31 28.83
N SER A 412 -5.39 8.16 28.24
CA SER A 412 -6.54 7.33 28.64
C SER A 412 -6.28 6.64 29.98
N ILE A 413 -5.10 6.03 30.15
CA ILE A 413 -4.68 5.37 31.40
C ILE A 413 -4.56 6.38 32.56
N GLU A 414 -4.12 7.62 32.31
CA GLU A 414 -4.11 8.68 33.32
C GLU A 414 -5.50 9.01 33.86
N LYS A 415 -6.55 8.88 33.03
CA LYS A 415 -7.94 9.07 33.45
C LYS A 415 -8.45 7.88 34.24
N GLU A 416 -8.16 6.68 33.76
CA GLU A 416 -8.57 5.42 34.37
C GLU A 416 -7.39 4.43 34.36
N PRO A 417 -6.57 4.37 35.44
CA PRO A 417 -5.32 3.59 35.47
C PRO A 417 -5.47 2.09 35.21
N CYS A 418 -6.65 1.54 35.47
CA CYS A 418 -6.98 0.13 35.30
C CYS A 418 -7.83 -0.13 34.04
N PHE A 419 -7.91 0.81 33.09
CA PHE A 419 -8.67 0.63 31.86
C PHE A 419 -7.96 -0.34 30.90
N ALA A 420 -8.31 -1.63 31.02
CA ALA A 420 -7.68 -2.74 30.31
C ALA A 420 -7.52 -2.54 28.79
N PRO A 421 -8.51 -2.01 28.03
CA PRO A 421 -8.34 -1.80 26.59
C PRO A 421 -7.18 -0.86 26.24
N ALA A 422 -6.96 0.21 27.01
CA ALA A 422 -5.85 1.13 26.78
C ALA A 422 -4.51 0.54 27.21
N LEU A 423 -4.48 -0.21 28.33
CA LEU A 423 -3.29 -0.93 28.79
C LEU A 423 -2.84 -1.96 27.76
N ASN A 424 -3.76 -2.79 27.27
CA ASN A 424 -3.48 -3.83 26.29
C ASN A 424 -3.02 -3.24 24.95
N ALA A 425 -3.71 -2.20 24.45
CA ALA A 425 -3.32 -1.53 23.21
C ALA A 425 -1.92 -0.91 23.29
N LEU A 426 -1.59 -0.27 24.41
CA LEU A 426 -0.26 0.32 24.63
C LEU A 426 0.81 -0.77 24.78
N ALA A 427 0.50 -1.87 25.45
CA ALA A 427 1.40 -3.01 25.56
C ALA A 427 1.69 -3.65 24.19
N GLY A 428 0.67 -3.81 23.35
CA GLY A 428 0.82 -4.28 21.97
C GLY A 428 1.70 -3.36 21.12
N LEU A 429 1.54 -2.04 21.25
CA LEU A 429 2.43 -1.06 20.63
C LEU A 429 3.88 -1.23 21.12
N TYR A 430 4.09 -1.45 22.42
CA TYR A 430 5.42 -1.66 22.99
C TYR A 430 6.07 -2.96 22.53
N VAL A 431 5.31 -4.05 22.38
CA VAL A 431 5.80 -5.26 21.72
C VAL A 431 6.23 -4.96 20.28
N ALA A 432 5.41 -4.23 19.52
CA ALA A 432 5.76 -3.82 18.14
C ALA A 432 7.01 -2.93 18.07
N GLN A 433 7.37 -2.25 19.17
CA GLN A 433 8.55 -1.39 19.33
C GLN A 433 9.77 -2.10 19.93
N GLY A 434 9.65 -3.38 20.31
CA GLY A 434 10.68 -4.12 21.04
C GLY A 434 10.91 -3.64 22.48
N ARG A 435 9.94 -2.91 23.08
CA ARG A 435 9.95 -2.42 24.47
C ARG A 435 9.33 -3.46 25.41
N ILE A 436 9.94 -4.65 25.45
CA ILE A 436 9.37 -5.85 26.10
C ILE A 436 9.11 -5.63 27.59
N ASP A 437 10.07 -5.02 28.32
CA ASP A 437 9.92 -4.75 29.76
C ASP A 437 8.77 -3.78 30.08
N GLU A 438 8.52 -2.80 29.21
CA GLU A 438 7.45 -1.83 29.40
C GLU A 438 6.08 -2.44 29.07
N ALA A 439 6.02 -3.25 28.01
CA ALA A 439 4.83 -4.04 27.69
C ALA A 439 4.44 -4.95 28.86
N LYS A 440 5.42 -5.65 29.45
CA LYS A 440 5.24 -6.55 30.59
C LYS A 440 4.57 -5.87 31.79
N LYS A 441 4.97 -4.64 32.12
CA LYS A 441 4.38 -3.87 33.23
C LYS A 441 2.90 -3.56 32.98
N LEU A 442 2.56 -3.19 31.75
CA LEU A 442 1.19 -2.84 31.36
C LEU A 442 0.27 -4.07 31.40
N VAL A 443 0.68 -5.19 30.78
CA VAL A 443 -0.15 -6.41 30.77
C VAL A 443 -0.33 -7.00 32.17
N ARG A 444 0.70 -6.94 33.03
CA ARG A 444 0.56 -7.37 34.44
C ARG A 444 -0.43 -6.53 35.21
N THR A 445 -0.50 -5.23 34.92
CA THR A 445 -1.51 -4.34 35.50
C THR A 445 -2.91 -4.76 35.02
N SER A 446 -3.09 -5.00 33.72
CA SER A 446 -4.35 -5.48 33.14
C SER A 446 -4.79 -6.81 33.75
N LEU A 447 -3.90 -7.80 33.81
CA LEU A 447 -4.17 -9.14 34.36
C LEU A 447 -4.43 -9.16 35.87
N SER A 448 -3.98 -8.15 36.61
CA SER A 448 -4.30 -8.01 38.03
C SER A 448 -5.75 -7.57 38.28
N VAL A 449 -6.40 -7.00 37.26
CA VAL A 449 -7.82 -6.63 37.26
C VAL A 449 -8.66 -7.79 36.75
N ASP A 450 -8.28 -8.37 35.60
CA ASP A 450 -8.92 -9.55 35.02
C ASP A 450 -7.86 -10.54 34.53
N THR A 451 -7.64 -11.59 35.31
CA THR A 451 -6.68 -12.66 34.97
C THR A 451 -7.07 -13.43 33.71
N TYR A 452 -8.33 -13.41 33.30
CA TYR A 452 -8.83 -14.10 32.10
C TYR A 452 -8.96 -13.19 30.88
N ASP A 453 -8.50 -11.93 30.95
CA ASP A 453 -8.48 -11.04 29.78
C ASP A 453 -7.63 -11.67 28.67
N ALA A 454 -8.28 -11.98 27.54
CA ALA A 454 -7.67 -12.78 26.50
C ALA A 454 -6.57 -12.01 25.73
N GLU A 455 -6.75 -10.70 25.53
CA GLU A 455 -5.77 -9.88 24.82
C GLU A 455 -4.53 -9.63 25.68
N ALA A 456 -4.70 -9.35 26.97
CA ALA A 456 -3.61 -9.20 27.93
C ALA A 456 -2.80 -10.50 28.06
N ASN A 457 -3.46 -11.65 28.17
CA ASN A 457 -2.79 -12.96 28.20
C ASN A 457 -2.07 -13.25 26.87
N TYR A 458 -2.65 -12.90 25.72
CA TYR A 458 -1.99 -13.08 24.43
C TYR A 458 -0.69 -12.26 24.35
N ILE A 459 -0.75 -10.98 24.73
CA ILE A 459 0.43 -10.09 24.74
C ILE A 459 1.46 -10.55 25.78
N ASP A 460 1.05 -10.97 26.99
CA ASP A 460 1.97 -11.51 28.01
C ASP A 460 2.64 -12.82 27.52
N GLY A 461 1.93 -13.63 26.74
CA GLY A 461 2.48 -14.79 26.05
C GLY A 461 3.57 -14.42 25.04
N LEU A 462 3.36 -13.37 24.24
CA LEU A 462 4.38 -12.84 23.32
C LEU A 462 5.60 -12.28 24.05
N VAL A 463 5.37 -11.55 25.15
CA VAL A 463 6.42 -10.99 26.01
C VAL A 463 7.26 -12.12 26.60
N SER A 464 6.62 -13.14 27.19
CA SER A 464 7.30 -14.29 27.80
C SER A 464 8.10 -15.09 26.76
N ALA A 465 7.53 -15.28 25.55
CA ALA A 465 8.24 -15.93 24.45
C ALA A 465 9.47 -15.14 24.00
N ALA A 466 9.39 -13.80 23.95
CA ALA A 466 10.52 -12.94 23.61
C ALA A 466 11.64 -12.97 24.66
N GLU A 467 11.30 -13.21 25.93
CA GLU A 467 12.26 -13.40 27.04
C GLU A 467 12.87 -14.83 27.07
N GLY A 468 12.34 -15.76 26.26
CA GLY A 468 12.75 -17.16 26.25
C GLY A 468 12.10 -18.03 27.33
N ASP A 469 11.09 -17.51 28.05
CA ASP A 469 10.30 -18.27 29.02
C ASP A 469 9.14 -19.00 28.31
N THR A 470 9.45 -20.15 27.72
CA THR A 470 8.49 -20.93 26.91
C THR A 470 7.36 -21.53 27.74
N LEU A 471 7.60 -21.82 29.03
CA LEU A 471 6.59 -22.37 29.92
C LEU A 471 5.52 -21.33 30.24
N THR A 472 5.93 -20.15 30.69
CA THR A 472 4.99 -19.05 30.97
C THR A 472 4.29 -18.61 29.68
N ALA A 473 5.02 -18.54 28.55
CA ALA A 473 4.41 -18.21 27.26
C ALA A 473 3.26 -19.16 26.90
N ARG A 474 3.45 -20.48 27.04
CA ARG A 474 2.41 -21.48 26.74
C ARG A 474 1.22 -21.39 27.69
N GLU A 475 1.44 -21.14 28.98
CA GLU A 475 0.34 -20.92 29.94
C GLU A 475 -0.52 -19.72 29.53
N ARG A 476 0.12 -18.58 29.25
CA ARG A 476 -0.57 -17.33 28.89
C ARG A 476 -1.29 -17.44 27.55
N LEU A 477 -0.64 -18.00 26.53
CA LEU A 477 -1.27 -18.26 25.24
C LEU A 477 -2.41 -19.28 25.37
N GLY A 478 -2.29 -20.28 26.24
CA GLY A 478 -3.35 -21.25 26.54
C GLY A 478 -4.60 -20.58 27.13
N LEU A 479 -4.42 -19.61 28.03
CA LEU A 479 -5.52 -18.79 28.56
C LEU A 479 -6.14 -17.89 27.48
N ALA A 480 -5.31 -17.24 26.65
CA ALA A 480 -5.80 -16.44 25.52
C ALA A 480 -6.64 -17.27 24.54
N ALA A 481 -6.35 -18.57 24.41
CA ALA A 481 -7.05 -19.48 23.51
C ALA A 481 -8.49 -19.82 23.92
N TYR A 482 -8.97 -19.32 25.06
CA TYR A 482 -10.39 -19.37 25.44
C TYR A 482 -11.23 -18.40 24.59
N SER A 483 -10.62 -17.34 24.06
CA SER A 483 -11.29 -16.43 23.12
C SER A 483 -11.32 -17.04 21.72
N PRO A 484 -12.49 -17.19 21.08
CA PRO A 484 -12.58 -17.65 19.69
C PRO A 484 -11.75 -16.79 18.72
N MET A 485 -11.64 -15.49 18.98
CA MET A 485 -10.89 -14.54 18.16
C MET A 485 -9.37 -14.80 18.19
N LEU A 486 -8.82 -15.21 19.34
CA LEU A 486 -7.38 -15.40 19.53
C LEU A 486 -6.97 -16.88 19.55
N ARG A 487 -7.92 -17.81 19.64
CA ARG A 487 -7.69 -19.25 19.75
C ARG A 487 -6.73 -19.78 18.71
N SER A 488 -6.98 -19.50 17.43
CA SER A 488 -6.11 -19.99 16.37
C SER A 488 -4.70 -19.41 16.49
N ALA A 489 -4.57 -18.08 16.65
CA ALA A 489 -3.28 -17.42 16.76
C ALA A 489 -2.45 -17.89 17.96
N ALA A 490 -3.09 -18.01 19.13
CA ALA A 490 -2.44 -18.43 20.35
C ALA A 490 -1.98 -19.89 20.30
N LEU A 491 -2.83 -20.79 19.81
CA LEU A 491 -2.48 -22.21 19.66
C LEU A 491 -1.43 -22.44 18.57
N SER A 492 -1.45 -21.68 17.47
CA SER A 492 -0.39 -21.71 16.45
C SER A 492 0.97 -21.29 17.03
N LEU A 493 1.01 -20.30 17.92
CA LEU A 493 2.23 -19.90 18.61
C LEU A 493 2.71 -20.98 19.58
N CYS A 494 1.81 -21.57 20.39
CA CYS A 494 2.15 -22.72 21.23
C CYS A 494 2.70 -23.88 20.40
N ALA A 495 2.08 -24.18 19.25
CA ALA A 495 2.53 -25.22 18.33
C ALA A 495 3.95 -24.97 17.82
N ARG A 496 4.27 -23.72 17.47
CA ARG A 496 5.63 -23.31 17.07
C ARG A 496 6.65 -23.38 18.19
N LEU A 497 6.27 -23.05 19.43
CA LEU A 497 7.14 -23.21 20.60
C LEU A 497 7.45 -24.68 20.86
N SER A 498 6.45 -25.58 20.78
CA SER A 498 6.67 -27.02 20.88
C SER A 498 7.53 -27.57 19.73
N LEU A 499 7.36 -27.04 18.52
CA LEU A 499 8.22 -27.38 17.38
C LEU A 499 9.69 -27.02 17.65
N ALA A 500 9.95 -25.84 18.21
CA ALA A 500 11.29 -25.41 18.59
C ALA A 500 11.93 -26.28 19.69
N GLU A 501 11.11 -26.85 20.59
CA GLU A 501 11.52 -27.82 21.61
C GLU A 501 11.67 -29.25 21.06
N SER A 502 11.51 -29.45 19.74
CA SER A 502 11.51 -30.77 19.07
C SER A 502 10.40 -31.73 19.52
N ASP A 503 9.34 -31.24 20.19
CA ASP A 503 8.14 -32.02 20.53
C ASP A 503 7.13 -31.95 19.39
N TYR A 504 7.42 -32.72 18.33
CA TYR A 504 6.64 -32.71 17.09
C TYR A 504 5.19 -33.21 17.28
N ALA A 505 4.96 -34.11 18.24
CA ALA A 505 3.63 -34.68 18.51
C ALA A 505 2.72 -33.64 19.18
N THR A 506 3.22 -32.95 20.20
CA THR A 506 2.49 -31.85 20.84
C THR A 506 2.31 -30.68 19.88
N ALA A 507 3.35 -30.34 19.10
CA ALA A 507 3.26 -29.29 18.08
C ALA A 507 2.13 -29.56 17.07
N GLU A 508 2.01 -30.80 16.58
CA GLU A 508 0.94 -31.17 15.65
C GLU A 508 -0.44 -31.14 16.31
N THR A 509 -0.57 -31.63 17.54
CA THR A 509 -1.83 -31.60 18.29
C THR A 509 -2.33 -30.17 18.50
N LEU A 510 -1.45 -29.26 18.89
CA LEU A 510 -1.76 -27.84 19.05
C LEU A 510 -2.11 -27.17 17.72
N ALA A 511 -1.39 -27.52 16.65
CA ALA A 511 -1.68 -27.01 15.31
C ALA A 511 -3.06 -27.50 14.80
N ASP A 512 -3.42 -28.76 15.03
CA ASP A 512 -4.74 -29.28 14.70
C ASP A 512 -5.84 -28.52 15.46
N ALA A 513 -5.67 -28.27 16.76
CA ALA A 513 -6.59 -27.46 17.56
C ALA A 513 -6.68 -25.99 17.10
N ALA A 514 -5.58 -25.42 16.59
CA ALA A 514 -5.57 -24.09 15.97
C ALA A 514 -6.37 -24.06 14.66
N LEU A 515 -6.31 -25.14 13.87
CA LEU A 515 -7.03 -25.29 12.60
C LEU A 515 -8.51 -25.56 12.77
N GLU A 516 -8.94 -26.13 13.88
CA GLU A 516 -10.38 -26.21 14.23
C GLU A 516 -11.01 -24.81 14.34
N ALA A 517 -10.24 -23.81 14.83
CA ALA A 517 -10.68 -22.43 14.94
C ALA A 517 -10.49 -21.62 13.63
N ASN A 518 -9.43 -21.89 12.87
CA ASN A 518 -9.19 -21.31 11.56
C ASN A 518 -8.45 -22.31 10.66
N ALA A 519 -9.18 -23.01 9.81
CA ALA A 519 -8.64 -24.05 8.92
C ALA A 519 -7.62 -23.54 7.89
N ARG A 520 -7.53 -22.22 7.72
CA ARG A 520 -6.61 -21.53 6.81
C ARG A 520 -5.49 -20.78 7.53
N ASN A 521 -5.26 -21.04 8.82
CA ASN A 521 -4.14 -20.46 9.54
C ASN A 521 -2.82 -21.02 8.99
N ILE A 522 -2.04 -20.16 8.34
CA ILE A 522 -0.82 -20.56 7.61
C ILE A 522 0.24 -21.12 8.57
N ASP A 523 0.42 -20.52 9.75
CA ASP A 523 1.38 -21.01 10.75
C ASP A 523 1.05 -22.42 11.23
N ALA A 524 -0.22 -22.71 11.54
CA ALA A 524 -0.65 -24.05 11.96
C ALA A 524 -0.47 -25.09 10.83
N LEU A 525 -0.83 -24.73 9.59
CA LEU A 525 -0.60 -25.59 8.42
C LEU A 525 0.89 -25.87 8.24
N ALA A 526 1.74 -24.86 8.40
CA ALA A 526 3.20 -24.99 8.31
C ALA A 526 3.74 -25.94 9.38
N VAL A 527 3.35 -25.75 10.65
CA VAL A 527 3.79 -26.63 11.76
C VAL A 527 3.43 -28.10 11.47
N ARG A 528 2.22 -28.39 10.98
CA ARG A 528 1.82 -29.78 10.64
C ARG A 528 2.66 -30.43 9.56
N ILE A 529 3.16 -29.65 8.61
CA ILE A 529 4.01 -30.14 7.52
C ILE A 529 5.42 -30.36 8.05
N VAL A 530 5.98 -29.34 8.71
CA VAL A 530 7.35 -29.33 9.22
C VAL A 530 7.54 -30.41 10.29
N SER A 531 6.61 -30.55 11.24
CA SER A 531 6.65 -31.60 12.27
C SER A 531 6.73 -33.01 11.64
N ARG A 532 5.98 -33.28 10.57
CA ARG A 532 6.03 -34.58 9.88
C ARG A 532 7.35 -34.81 9.15
N ARG A 533 7.89 -33.78 8.48
CA ARG A 533 9.20 -33.84 7.85
C ARG A 533 10.30 -34.14 8.87
N LEU A 534 10.31 -33.44 10.00
CA LEU A 534 11.30 -33.59 11.07
C LEU A 534 11.15 -34.90 11.84
N ALA A 535 9.94 -35.44 11.97
CA ALA A 535 9.69 -36.79 12.48
C ALA A 535 10.09 -37.92 11.51
N GLY A 536 10.58 -37.59 10.31
CA GLY A 536 11.04 -38.54 9.29
C GLY A 536 9.97 -39.00 8.29
N ASP A 537 8.71 -38.60 8.45
CA ASP A 537 7.62 -38.93 7.52
C ASP A 537 7.52 -37.90 6.39
N ARG A 538 8.53 -37.89 5.53
CA ARG A 538 8.61 -36.98 4.37
C ARG A 538 7.47 -37.19 3.36
N LYS A 539 6.94 -38.41 3.25
CA LYS A 539 5.85 -38.73 2.31
C LYS A 539 4.56 -38.03 2.73
N GLU A 540 4.22 -38.11 4.01
CA GLU A 540 3.05 -37.42 4.54
C GLU A 540 3.22 -35.90 4.51
N ALA A 541 4.41 -35.39 4.86
CA ALA A 541 4.73 -33.97 4.76
C ALA A 541 4.55 -33.44 3.32
N ALA A 542 5.09 -34.15 2.31
CA ALA A 542 4.90 -33.81 0.90
C ALA A 542 3.42 -33.82 0.49
N ARG A 543 2.65 -34.84 0.93
CA ARG A 543 1.21 -34.95 0.64
C ARG A 543 0.45 -33.74 1.20
N ARG A 544 0.74 -33.35 2.45
CA ARG A 544 0.11 -32.19 3.12
C ARG A 544 0.51 -30.87 2.44
N ALA A 545 1.79 -30.69 2.11
CA ALA A 545 2.26 -29.50 1.40
C ALA A 545 1.55 -29.36 0.04
N ALA A 546 1.48 -30.43 -0.76
CA ALA A 546 0.77 -30.44 -2.04
C ALA A 546 -0.75 -30.21 -1.87
N GLN A 547 -1.34 -30.62 -0.75
CA GLN A 547 -2.74 -30.36 -0.44
C GLN A 547 -2.98 -28.86 -0.19
N VAL A 548 -2.17 -28.24 0.65
CA VAL A 548 -2.29 -26.82 1.01
C VAL A 548 -2.00 -25.91 -0.19
N LEU A 549 -1.05 -26.27 -1.05
CA LEU A 549 -0.74 -25.52 -2.28
C LEU A 549 -1.89 -25.46 -3.30
N ARG A 550 -2.98 -26.22 -3.11
CA ARG A 550 -4.19 -26.02 -3.92
C ARG A 550 -4.91 -24.72 -3.58
N ASP A 551 -4.91 -24.35 -2.30
CA ASP A 551 -5.54 -23.14 -1.79
C ASP A 551 -4.55 -21.97 -1.73
N PHE A 552 -3.25 -22.27 -1.53
CA PHE A 552 -2.18 -21.29 -1.40
C PHE A 552 -1.04 -21.49 -2.42
N PRO A 553 -1.31 -21.49 -3.74
CA PRO A 553 -0.33 -21.90 -4.75
C PRO A 553 0.91 -20.99 -4.81
N LEU A 554 0.82 -19.77 -4.26
CA LEU A 554 1.90 -18.79 -4.25
C LEU A 554 2.67 -18.73 -2.91
N HIS A 555 2.20 -19.43 -1.87
CA HIS A 555 2.78 -19.24 -0.54
C HIS A 555 4.11 -19.98 -0.39
N ARG A 556 5.19 -19.19 -0.28
CA ARG A 556 6.58 -19.65 -0.38
C ARG A 556 6.96 -20.72 0.64
N LEU A 557 6.41 -20.68 1.85
CA LEU A 557 6.69 -21.71 2.86
C LEU A 557 6.27 -23.11 2.39
N PHE A 558 5.09 -23.24 1.79
CA PHE A 558 4.59 -24.54 1.38
C PHE A 558 5.29 -25.05 0.12
N ILE A 559 5.70 -24.14 -0.78
CA ILE A 559 6.55 -24.46 -1.93
C ILE A 559 7.90 -25.00 -1.44
N HIS A 560 8.52 -24.31 -0.49
CA HIS A 560 9.80 -24.69 0.09
C HIS A 560 9.74 -26.04 0.81
N GLU A 561 8.72 -26.27 1.64
CA GLU A 561 8.54 -27.55 2.33
C GLU A 561 8.27 -28.71 1.36
N LEU A 562 7.50 -28.49 0.28
CA LEU A 562 7.32 -29.50 -0.75
C LEU A 562 8.63 -29.85 -1.45
N ALA A 563 9.46 -28.84 -1.76
CA ALA A 563 10.79 -29.02 -2.34
C ALA A 563 11.71 -29.83 -1.41
N LEU A 564 11.77 -29.49 -0.12
CA LEU A 564 12.54 -30.23 0.89
C LEU A 564 12.08 -31.69 1.01
N CYS A 565 10.78 -31.95 0.98
CA CYS A 565 10.25 -33.31 1.11
C CYS A 565 10.47 -34.16 -0.14
N THR A 566 10.47 -33.55 -1.33
CA THR A 566 10.58 -34.26 -2.62
C THR A 566 11.97 -34.27 -3.22
N GLY A 567 12.89 -33.45 -2.70
CA GLY A 567 14.23 -33.24 -3.26
C GLY A 567 14.24 -32.47 -4.58
N LYS A 568 13.11 -31.85 -4.96
CA LYS A 568 13.01 -31.02 -6.16
C LYS A 568 13.53 -29.62 -5.88
N THR A 569 14.16 -29.01 -6.88
CA THR A 569 14.50 -27.58 -6.83
C THR A 569 13.23 -26.75 -6.98
N GLU A 570 13.08 -25.72 -6.15
CA GLU A 570 12.03 -24.71 -6.30
C GLU A 570 12.52 -23.53 -7.15
N ASP A 571 11.61 -22.90 -7.87
CA ASP A 571 11.88 -21.65 -8.57
C ASP A 571 12.15 -20.51 -7.58
N ALA A 572 13.01 -19.56 -7.95
CA ALA A 572 13.17 -18.33 -7.18
C ALA A 572 11.87 -17.50 -7.17
N PRO A 573 11.62 -16.69 -6.11
CA PRO A 573 10.57 -15.67 -6.13
C PRO A 573 10.75 -14.73 -7.32
N ARG A 574 9.62 -14.39 -7.95
CA ARG A 574 9.47 -13.50 -9.11
C ARG A 574 8.96 -12.11 -8.71
N ASP A 575 8.60 -11.90 -7.43
CA ASP A 575 8.25 -10.60 -6.88
C ASP A 575 9.44 -9.64 -6.85
N GLU A 576 9.18 -8.33 -6.67
CA GLU A 576 10.22 -7.29 -6.67
C GLU A 576 11.27 -7.45 -5.55
N PHE A 577 10.91 -8.10 -4.43
CA PHE A 577 11.74 -8.18 -3.23
C PHE A 577 12.04 -9.63 -2.83
N PRO A 578 12.70 -10.44 -3.69
CA PRO A 578 13.00 -11.83 -3.40
C PRO A 578 13.83 -11.99 -2.10
N GLU A 579 14.70 -11.04 -1.79
CA GLU A 579 15.48 -11.01 -0.55
C GLU A 579 14.59 -10.86 0.69
N LYS A 580 13.52 -10.06 0.63
CA LYS A 580 12.54 -9.92 1.73
C LYS A 580 11.67 -11.16 1.84
N THR A 581 11.28 -11.76 0.71
CA THR A 581 10.55 -13.04 0.66
C THR A 581 11.35 -14.16 1.34
N TYR A 582 12.65 -14.29 1.03
CA TYR A 582 13.52 -15.24 1.71
C TYR A 582 13.74 -14.90 3.18
N ALA A 583 13.89 -13.62 3.54
CA ALA A 583 14.07 -13.21 4.93
C ALA A 583 12.81 -13.43 5.80
N GLU A 584 11.61 -13.26 5.26
CA GLU A 584 10.36 -13.60 5.97
C GLU A 584 10.26 -15.11 6.19
N LEU A 585 10.55 -15.91 5.16
CA LEU A 585 10.56 -17.37 5.28
C LEU A 585 11.62 -17.84 6.30
N ALA A 586 12.85 -17.32 6.21
CA ALA A 586 13.93 -17.64 7.14
C ALA A 586 13.58 -17.26 8.59
N GLY A 587 12.93 -16.11 8.78
CA GLY A 587 12.45 -15.67 10.08
C GLY A 587 11.44 -16.64 10.70
N TRP A 588 10.61 -17.30 9.88
CA TRP A 588 9.71 -18.34 10.37
C TRP A 588 10.48 -19.55 10.92
N TYR A 589 11.47 -20.07 10.18
CA TYR A 589 12.31 -21.19 10.64
C TYR A 589 13.15 -20.84 11.86
N GLU A 590 13.73 -19.62 11.89
CA GLU A 590 14.52 -19.13 13.01
C GLU A 590 13.71 -19.12 14.31
N LEU A 591 12.52 -18.53 14.27
CA LEU A 591 11.61 -18.47 15.42
C LEU A 591 11.00 -19.85 15.77
N SER A 592 11.11 -20.83 14.88
CA SER A 592 10.69 -22.22 15.12
C SER A 592 11.86 -23.13 15.54
N GLY A 593 13.03 -22.57 15.89
CA GLY A 593 14.20 -23.32 16.38
C GLY A 593 15.03 -24.03 15.31
N LEU A 594 14.76 -23.78 14.03
CA LEU A 594 15.37 -24.47 12.89
C LEU A 594 16.48 -23.63 12.26
N ALA A 595 17.60 -23.53 12.98
CA ALA A 595 18.68 -22.60 12.66
C ALA A 595 19.36 -22.89 11.30
N ASP A 596 19.57 -24.16 10.94
CA ASP A 596 20.26 -24.50 9.69
C ASP A 596 19.41 -24.20 8.46
N GLU A 597 18.10 -24.50 8.50
CA GLU A 597 17.15 -24.07 7.47
C GLU A 597 17.08 -22.55 7.36
N ALA A 598 17.03 -21.84 8.50
CA ALA A 598 17.02 -20.38 8.51
C ALA A 598 18.29 -19.78 7.88
N ILE A 599 19.48 -20.27 8.25
CA ILE A 599 20.76 -19.83 7.68
C ILE A 599 20.78 -20.05 6.15
N SER A 600 20.36 -21.23 5.69
CA SER A 600 20.29 -21.56 4.25
C SER A 600 19.37 -20.60 3.48
N LEU A 601 18.23 -20.22 4.07
CA LEU A 601 17.30 -19.29 3.46
C LEU A 601 17.81 -17.83 3.47
N TYR A 602 18.46 -17.40 4.55
CA TYR A 602 19.13 -16.10 4.56
C TYR A 602 20.25 -16.01 3.53
N ASP A 603 21.00 -17.10 3.30
CA ASP A 603 22.02 -17.15 2.24
C ASP A 603 21.42 -16.97 0.83
N ARG A 604 20.16 -17.42 0.62
CA ARG A 604 19.42 -17.25 -0.64
C ARG A 604 18.84 -15.85 -0.85
N ALA A 605 18.81 -15.01 0.19
CA ALA A 605 18.43 -13.61 0.07
C ALA A 605 19.52 -12.73 -0.58
N GLY A 606 20.63 -13.33 -1.05
CA GLY A 606 21.59 -12.66 -1.92
C GLY A 606 22.47 -11.64 -1.20
N GLU A 607 22.57 -10.42 -1.76
CA GLU A 607 23.42 -9.34 -1.25
C GLU A 607 22.72 -8.43 -0.22
N SER A 608 21.75 -8.97 0.53
CA SER A 608 21.17 -8.25 1.67
C SER A 608 22.11 -8.27 2.88
N VAL A 609 22.54 -7.09 3.32
CA VAL A 609 23.31 -6.92 4.57
C VAL A 609 22.50 -7.40 5.78
N VAL A 610 21.18 -7.19 5.77
CA VAL A 610 20.29 -7.65 6.83
C VAL A 610 20.28 -9.17 6.90
N ALA A 611 20.04 -9.85 5.78
CA ALA A 611 20.00 -11.32 5.75
C ALA A 611 21.37 -11.94 6.11
N ARG A 612 22.46 -11.41 5.55
CA ARG A 612 23.83 -11.90 5.85
C ARG A 612 24.19 -11.72 7.32
N THR A 613 23.76 -10.61 7.93
CA THR A 613 23.99 -10.36 9.36
C THR A 613 23.20 -11.34 10.24
N ARG A 614 21.94 -11.64 9.87
CA ARG A 614 21.16 -12.66 10.58
C ARG A 614 21.74 -14.06 10.43
N ALA A 615 22.17 -14.45 9.23
CA ALA A 615 22.84 -15.72 8.99
C ALA A 615 24.12 -15.85 9.85
N ALA A 616 24.96 -14.80 9.89
CA ALA A 616 26.17 -14.78 10.71
C ALA A 616 25.86 -14.88 12.21
N TYR A 617 24.85 -14.14 12.67
CA TYR A 617 24.41 -14.17 14.06
C TYR A 617 23.90 -15.56 14.48
N LEU A 618 23.05 -16.18 13.66
CA LEU A 618 22.56 -17.54 13.93
C LEU A 618 23.69 -18.57 13.89
N ALA A 619 24.58 -18.50 12.90
CA ALA A 619 25.76 -19.36 12.82
C ALA A 619 26.63 -19.24 14.09
N SER A 620 26.79 -18.04 14.64
CA SER A 620 27.48 -17.81 15.91
C SER A 620 26.73 -18.43 17.09
N ARG A 621 25.41 -18.25 17.17
CA ARG A 621 24.55 -18.79 18.24
C ARG A 621 24.56 -20.32 18.32
N VAL A 622 24.63 -20.99 17.17
CA VAL A 622 24.71 -22.47 17.10
C VAL A 622 26.14 -23.01 17.01
N GLY A 623 27.17 -22.15 17.14
CA GLY A 623 28.57 -22.57 17.20
C GLY A 623 29.15 -23.08 15.88
N ARG A 624 28.65 -22.64 14.71
CA ARG A 624 29.24 -23.01 13.41
C ARG A 624 30.60 -22.32 13.22
N LYS A 625 31.56 -23.07 12.67
CA LYS A 625 32.94 -22.60 12.46
C LYS A 625 33.08 -21.47 11.43
N ASP A 626 32.10 -21.31 10.53
CA ASP A 626 32.07 -20.30 9.49
C ASP A 626 31.43 -18.97 9.94
N ALA A 627 30.97 -18.86 11.19
CA ALA A 627 30.29 -17.67 11.71
C ALA A 627 31.11 -16.37 11.55
N SER A 628 32.42 -16.42 11.83
CA SER A 628 33.33 -15.27 11.67
C SER A 628 33.48 -14.86 10.20
N ALA A 629 33.62 -15.82 9.29
CA ALA A 629 33.69 -15.56 7.85
C ALA A 629 32.38 -14.94 7.32
N ARG A 630 31.23 -15.43 7.80
CA ARG A 630 29.91 -14.86 7.48
C ARG A 630 29.77 -13.42 7.97
N LEU A 631 30.24 -13.12 9.19
CA LEU A 631 30.23 -11.75 9.73
C LEU A 631 31.14 -10.80 8.92
N ALA A 632 32.31 -11.27 8.49
CA ALA A 632 33.18 -10.50 7.61
C ALA A 632 32.49 -10.18 6.26
N ALA A 633 31.81 -11.17 5.67
CA ALA A 633 31.03 -10.96 4.45
C ALA A 633 29.86 -9.97 4.66
N ALA A 634 29.12 -10.09 5.77
CA ALA A 634 28.06 -9.14 6.12
C ALA A 634 28.62 -7.71 6.26
N THR A 635 29.77 -7.54 6.90
CA THR A 635 30.43 -6.23 7.09
C THR A 635 30.84 -5.58 5.77
N ALA A 636 31.32 -6.39 4.82
CA ALA A 636 31.70 -5.95 3.48
C ALA A 636 30.50 -5.62 2.58
N THR A 637 29.29 -6.07 2.93
CA THR A 637 28.09 -5.89 2.08
C THR A 637 27.64 -4.41 2.08
N PRO A 638 27.31 -3.82 0.92
CA PRO A 638 26.70 -2.49 0.84
C PRO A 638 25.34 -2.41 1.56
N ILE A 639 24.92 -1.21 1.94
CA ILE A 639 23.63 -0.97 2.64
C ILE A 639 22.52 -0.47 1.70
N ALA A 640 22.83 -0.21 0.43
CA ALA A 640 21.88 0.40 -0.51
C ALA A 640 20.65 -0.50 -0.69
N PHE A 641 19.45 0.11 -0.65
CA PHE A 641 18.14 -0.54 -0.79
C PHE A 641 17.79 -1.61 0.26
N ASP A 642 18.64 -1.85 1.26
CA ASP A 642 18.32 -2.74 2.37
C ASP A 642 17.72 -1.96 3.54
N PHE A 643 16.38 -1.92 3.59
CA PHE A 643 15.59 -1.12 4.53
C PHE A 643 15.00 -2.01 5.64
N PRO A 644 15.71 -2.23 6.77
CA PRO A 644 15.23 -3.10 7.84
C PRO A 644 14.11 -2.46 8.65
N PHE A 645 13.08 -3.23 8.96
CA PHE A 645 11.91 -2.79 9.73
C PHE A 645 11.50 -3.75 10.85
N ARG A 646 12.23 -4.86 10.98
CA ARG A 646 11.95 -5.96 11.92
C ARG A 646 12.75 -5.75 13.20
N TRP A 647 12.06 -5.71 14.34
CA TRP A 647 12.74 -5.59 15.63
C TRP A 647 13.53 -6.86 15.96
N GLU A 648 13.12 -8.00 15.39
CA GLU A 648 13.78 -9.30 15.50
C GLU A 648 15.22 -9.29 14.97
N SER A 649 15.59 -8.30 14.13
CA SER A 649 16.96 -8.14 13.62
C SER A 649 17.88 -7.34 14.55
N LEU A 650 17.34 -6.60 15.54
CA LEU A 650 18.13 -5.77 16.44
C LEU A 650 19.21 -6.54 17.22
N PRO A 651 18.96 -7.76 17.76
CA PRO A 651 20.00 -8.52 18.45
C PRO A 651 21.19 -8.86 17.54
N ALA A 652 20.93 -9.20 16.28
CA ALA A 652 21.96 -9.51 15.30
C ALA A 652 22.79 -8.26 14.94
N PHE A 653 22.16 -7.11 14.77
CA PHE A 653 22.86 -5.85 14.51
C PHE A 653 23.68 -5.40 15.71
N ALA A 654 23.14 -5.46 16.93
CA ALA A 654 23.85 -5.10 18.15
C ALA A 654 25.07 -6.02 18.38
N TRP A 655 24.93 -7.32 18.13
CA TRP A 655 26.03 -8.28 18.14
C TRP A 655 27.09 -7.91 17.10
N ALA A 656 26.72 -7.73 15.83
CA ALA A 656 27.66 -7.42 14.75
C ALA A 656 28.38 -6.08 14.97
N ALA A 657 27.69 -5.06 15.50
CA ALA A 657 28.29 -3.77 15.87
C ALA A 657 29.37 -3.92 16.94
N ARG A 658 29.15 -4.79 17.94
CA ARG A 658 30.13 -5.06 19.01
C ARG A 658 31.33 -5.85 18.50
N GLU A 659 31.11 -6.87 17.67
CA GLU A 659 32.18 -7.73 17.16
C GLU A 659 33.09 -7.03 16.15
N THR A 660 32.56 -6.06 15.38
CA THR A 660 33.30 -5.44 14.26
C THR A 660 33.63 -3.97 14.46
N GLY A 661 32.92 -3.28 15.36
CA GLY A 661 32.95 -1.82 15.45
C GLY A 661 32.29 -1.08 14.27
N CYS A 662 31.86 -1.78 13.22
CA CYS A 662 31.36 -1.19 11.98
C CYS A 662 30.09 -0.34 12.19
N TRP A 663 30.09 0.87 11.64
CA TRP A 663 29.00 1.83 11.78
C TRP A 663 27.69 1.35 11.14
N LYS A 664 27.77 0.52 10.09
CA LYS A 664 26.61 0.03 9.33
C LYS A 664 25.58 -0.63 10.25
N PHE A 665 26.02 -1.43 11.22
CA PHE A 665 25.11 -2.15 12.10
C PHE A 665 24.40 -1.22 13.11
N ARG A 666 25.07 -0.16 13.58
CA ARG A 666 24.41 0.90 14.39
C ARG A 666 23.41 1.68 13.54
N TYR A 667 23.77 2.02 12.31
CA TYR A 667 22.88 2.66 11.34
C TYR A 667 21.64 1.82 11.03
N LEU A 668 21.80 0.52 10.70
CA LEU A 668 20.68 -0.40 10.45
C LEU A 668 19.77 -0.53 11.68
N SER A 669 20.36 -0.54 12.89
CA SER A 669 19.60 -0.51 14.14
C SER A 669 18.81 0.79 14.27
N ALA A 670 19.40 1.94 13.93
CA ALA A 670 18.73 3.23 13.96
C ALA A 670 17.55 3.30 12.98
N LEU A 671 17.66 2.69 11.80
CA LEU A 671 16.54 2.58 10.85
C LEU A 671 15.36 1.81 11.45
N VAL A 672 15.62 0.67 12.09
CA VAL A 672 14.58 -0.12 12.76
C VAL A 672 13.96 0.67 13.91
N MET A 673 14.76 1.30 14.77
CA MET A 673 14.26 2.11 15.89
C MET A 673 13.37 3.25 15.39
N ALA A 674 13.81 4.00 14.39
CA ALA A 674 13.04 5.09 13.80
C ALA A 674 11.73 4.59 13.17
N ALA A 675 11.77 3.50 12.39
CA ALA A 675 10.58 2.91 11.78
C ALA A 675 9.52 2.46 12.81
N ARG A 676 9.93 2.22 14.06
CA ARG A 676 9.05 1.79 15.14
C ARG A 676 8.54 2.90 16.05
N GLY A 677 8.96 4.16 15.90
CA GLY A 677 8.55 5.21 16.87
C GLY A 677 9.64 5.65 17.84
N ARG A 678 10.83 5.03 17.81
CA ARG A 678 11.89 5.25 18.80
C ARG A 678 12.94 6.22 18.29
N ASP A 679 12.52 7.46 18.01
CA ASP A 679 13.40 8.47 17.40
C ASP A 679 14.63 8.80 18.26
N GLY A 680 14.47 8.94 19.58
CA GLY A 680 15.59 9.23 20.48
C GLY A 680 16.66 8.13 20.47
N ASP A 681 16.26 6.86 20.41
CA ASP A 681 17.19 5.73 20.33
C ASP A 681 17.88 5.66 18.96
N ALA A 682 17.13 5.94 17.89
CA ALA A 682 17.68 6.04 16.55
C ALA A 682 18.73 7.15 16.45
N ASP A 683 18.44 8.33 16.98
CA ASP A 683 19.34 9.47 16.97
C ASP A 683 20.61 9.16 17.78
N ALA A 684 20.47 8.59 18.97
CA ALA A 684 21.61 8.17 19.79
C ALA A 684 22.54 7.17 19.06
N LEU A 685 21.96 6.19 18.33
CA LEU A 685 22.73 5.24 17.52
C LEU A 685 23.47 5.91 16.35
N LEU A 686 22.84 6.89 15.70
CA LEU A 686 23.43 7.65 14.60
C LEU A 686 24.55 8.60 15.08
N GLU A 687 24.38 9.19 16.26
CA GLU A 687 25.42 9.98 16.92
C GLU A 687 26.62 9.10 17.29
N ALA A 688 26.37 7.89 17.80
CA ALA A 688 27.44 6.93 18.12
C ALA A 688 28.24 6.45 16.89
N CYS A 689 27.74 6.65 15.67
CA CYS A 689 28.54 6.42 14.46
C CYS A 689 29.63 7.50 14.25
N GLY A 690 29.48 8.71 14.81
CA GLY A 690 30.44 9.80 14.65
C GLY A 690 30.80 10.07 13.17
N ASP A 691 32.09 10.30 12.90
CA ASP A 691 32.59 10.54 11.54
C ASP A 691 32.90 9.27 10.74
N SER A 692 32.58 8.09 11.27
CA SER A 692 32.90 6.83 10.59
C SER A 692 31.99 6.50 9.40
N ILE A 693 30.81 7.13 9.28
CA ILE A 693 29.89 6.90 8.16
C ILE A 693 30.52 7.38 6.85
N ASP A 694 30.73 6.47 5.92
CA ASP A 694 31.37 6.68 4.61
C ASP A 694 30.43 6.38 3.42
N ASP A 695 29.12 6.36 3.66
CA ASP A 695 28.08 6.15 2.65
C ASP A 695 27.22 7.42 2.46
N VAL A 696 26.98 7.81 1.21
CA VAL A 696 26.19 8.99 0.83
C VAL A 696 24.78 8.91 1.41
N ASN A 697 24.09 7.78 1.25
CA ASN A 697 22.69 7.64 1.63
C ASN A 697 22.51 7.62 3.16
N ALA A 698 23.43 6.96 3.88
CA ALA A 698 23.43 6.98 5.34
C ALA A 698 23.69 8.38 5.90
N LEU A 699 24.59 9.15 5.28
CA LEU A 699 24.83 10.55 5.65
C LEU A 699 23.60 11.42 5.38
N LEU A 700 22.96 11.28 4.22
CA LEU A 700 21.73 12.03 3.90
C LEU A 700 20.58 11.69 4.86
N TYR A 701 20.42 10.40 5.22
CA TYR A 701 19.45 9.98 6.23
C TYR A 701 19.74 10.63 7.59
N ARG A 702 20.99 10.59 8.05
CA ARG A 702 21.39 11.20 9.33
C ARG A 702 21.22 12.72 9.31
N ALA A 703 21.59 13.38 8.22
CA ALA A 703 21.43 14.81 8.04
C ALA A 703 19.97 15.25 8.18
N GLY A 704 19.02 14.48 7.60
CA GLY A 704 17.59 14.74 7.73
C GLY A 704 17.03 14.64 9.15
N ARG A 705 17.79 14.06 10.09
CA ARG A 705 17.44 13.94 11.51
C ARG A 705 18.19 14.92 12.41
N ARG A 706 19.20 15.61 11.86
CA ARG A 706 19.99 16.63 12.54
C ARG A 706 19.49 18.03 12.19
N LYS A 707 19.98 19.03 12.91
CA LYS A 707 19.66 20.44 12.67
C LYS A 707 20.92 21.29 12.56
N GLY A 708 20.81 22.42 11.86
CA GLY A 708 21.88 23.41 11.75
C GLY A 708 23.19 22.85 11.18
N GLY A 709 24.31 23.29 11.74
CA GLY A 709 25.66 22.95 11.25
C GLY A 709 25.98 21.45 11.21
N LEU A 710 25.39 20.63 12.09
CA LEU A 710 25.60 19.18 12.08
C LEU A 710 24.99 18.51 10.84
N ALA A 711 23.79 18.95 10.43
CA ALA A 711 23.16 18.46 9.22
C ALA A 711 23.97 18.88 7.98
N LEU A 712 24.41 20.15 7.93
CA LEU A 712 25.25 20.64 6.83
C LEU A 712 26.58 19.89 6.72
N ALA A 713 27.25 19.59 7.84
CA ALA A 713 28.49 18.83 7.83
C ALA A 713 28.33 17.42 7.21
N ASP A 714 27.22 16.73 7.50
CA ASP A 714 26.91 15.43 6.89
C ASP A 714 26.63 15.57 5.39
N ILE A 715 25.89 16.61 4.97
CA ILE A 715 25.56 16.85 3.56
C ILE A 715 26.82 17.21 2.77
N GLU A 716 27.71 18.03 3.32
CA GLU A 716 29.01 18.36 2.72
C GLU A 716 29.93 17.15 2.63
N LYS A 717 29.90 16.26 3.62
CA LYS A 717 30.63 14.99 3.54
C LYS A 717 30.05 14.12 2.43
N ALA A 718 28.72 14.00 2.35
CA ALA A 718 28.04 13.26 1.30
C ALA A 718 28.40 13.81 -0.09
N SER A 719 28.46 15.14 -0.27
CA SER A 719 28.83 15.78 -1.53
C SER A 719 30.27 15.50 -1.98
N ARG A 720 31.17 15.20 -1.04
CA ARG A 720 32.56 14.79 -1.33
C ARG A 720 32.70 13.31 -1.67
N LEU A 721 31.78 12.47 -1.17
CA LEU A 721 31.82 11.02 -1.36
C LEU A 721 31.16 10.56 -2.67
N GLY A 722 30.13 11.26 -3.14
CA GLY A 722 29.46 10.87 -4.37
C GLY A 722 28.65 12.00 -5.00
N ASP A 723 28.52 11.92 -6.32
CA ASP A 723 27.77 12.87 -7.12
C ASP A 723 26.30 12.43 -7.21
N SER A 724 25.45 13.06 -6.40
CA SER A 724 24.02 12.74 -6.36
C SER A 724 23.18 14.00 -6.28
N TRP A 725 22.16 14.08 -7.12
CA TRP A 725 21.17 15.16 -7.13
C TRP A 725 20.40 15.29 -5.80
N ARG A 726 20.30 14.19 -5.04
CA ARG A 726 19.68 14.15 -3.69
C ARG A 726 20.50 14.93 -2.65
N VAL A 727 21.81 15.08 -2.86
CA VAL A 727 22.64 15.97 -2.03
C VAL A 727 22.22 17.43 -2.22
N GLY A 728 21.89 17.84 -3.44
CA GLY A 728 21.37 19.18 -3.73
C GLY A 728 20.03 19.45 -3.03
N LEU A 729 19.14 18.46 -3.01
CA LEU A 729 17.89 18.54 -2.24
C LEU A 729 18.16 18.67 -0.74
N ALA A 730 19.08 17.88 -0.20
CA ALA A 730 19.42 17.93 1.22
C ALA A 730 20.00 19.30 1.60
N PHE A 731 20.88 19.88 0.79
CA PHE A 731 21.35 21.26 0.97
C PHE A 731 20.19 22.25 0.98
N TYR A 732 19.28 22.16 0.01
CA TYR A 732 18.10 23.02 -0.02
C TYR A 732 17.30 22.93 1.27
N HIS A 733 16.96 21.71 1.72
CA HIS A 733 16.16 21.54 2.94
C HIS A 733 16.88 22.08 4.18
N ALA A 734 18.20 21.88 4.29
CA ALA A 734 18.99 22.42 5.40
C ALA A 734 19.02 23.96 5.39
N TYR A 735 19.29 24.59 4.24
CA TYR A 735 19.30 26.05 4.13
C TYR A 735 17.90 26.68 4.26
N ALA A 736 16.87 26.05 3.70
CA ALA A 736 15.49 26.51 3.81
C ALA A 736 15.00 26.47 5.26
N ALA A 737 15.34 25.43 6.02
CA ALA A 737 15.03 25.34 7.45
C ALA A 737 15.73 26.41 8.30
N ALA A 738 16.86 26.94 7.83
CA ALA A 738 17.59 28.04 8.44
C ALA A 738 17.24 29.43 7.85
N GLU A 739 16.25 29.49 6.93
CA GLU A 739 15.88 30.69 6.17
C GLU A 739 17.04 31.32 5.36
N GLU A 740 18.08 30.54 5.04
CA GLU A 740 19.25 30.97 4.28
C GLU A 740 19.01 30.89 2.76
N TRP A 741 17.97 31.58 2.27
CA TRP A 741 17.49 31.45 0.89
C TRP A 741 18.53 31.81 -0.19
N LYS A 742 19.49 32.69 0.13
CA LYS A 742 20.61 33.02 -0.78
C LYS A 742 21.55 31.84 -0.98
N ASN A 743 21.84 31.09 0.09
CA ASN A 743 22.67 29.88 0.03
C ASN A 743 21.93 28.75 -0.68
N ALA A 744 20.64 28.57 -0.35
CA ALA A 744 19.77 27.62 -1.04
C ALA A 744 19.74 27.87 -2.57
N ARG A 745 19.52 29.12 -2.99
CA ARG A 745 19.53 29.51 -4.40
C ARG A 745 20.87 29.22 -5.08
N ARG A 746 21.98 29.65 -4.48
CA ARG A 746 23.32 29.47 -5.05
C ARG A 746 23.67 28.00 -5.27
N ILE A 747 23.36 27.14 -4.30
CA ILE A 747 23.63 25.71 -4.41
C ILE A 747 22.72 25.06 -5.45
N LEU A 748 21.41 25.35 -5.41
CA LEU A 748 20.47 24.77 -6.35
C LEU A 748 20.72 25.19 -7.80
N GLU A 749 21.23 26.41 -8.04
CA GLU A 749 21.60 26.84 -9.38
C GLU A 749 22.65 25.91 -10.02
N ASP A 750 23.63 25.46 -9.25
CA ASP A 750 24.64 24.48 -9.71
C ASP A 750 24.01 23.09 -9.93
N TYR A 751 23.24 22.60 -8.96
CA TYR A 751 22.64 21.27 -9.04
C TYR A 751 21.61 21.13 -10.16
N VAL A 752 20.79 22.17 -10.43
CA VAL A 752 19.85 22.17 -11.56
C VAL A 752 20.59 22.14 -12.90
N LYS A 753 21.73 22.82 -13.02
CA LYS A 753 22.56 22.76 -14.24
C LYS A 753 23.19 21.38 -14.45
N ARG A 754 23.61 20.71 -13.37
CA ARG A 754 24.19 19.36 -13.43
C ARG A 754 23.16 18.25 -13.63
N TYR A 755 21.93 18.44 -13.13
CA TYR A 755 20.86 17.46 -13.16
C TYR A 755 19.55 18.04 -13.75
N PRO A 756 19.54 18.44 -15.03
CA PRO A 756 18.32 18.92 -15.68
C PRO A 756 17.24 17.83 -15.69
N GLY A 757 15.97 18.22 -15.52
CA GLY A 757 14.82 17.32 -15.49
C GLY A 757 14.55 16.64 -14.15
N LYS A 758 15.35 16.91 -13.11
CA LYS A 758 15.04 16.48 -11.74
C LYS A 758 14.07 17.48 -11.11
N LEU A 759 12.78 17.26 -11.32
CA LEU A 759 11.68 18.16 -10.94
C LEU A 759 11.79 18.68 -9.49
N GLY A 760 12.11 17.81 -8.52
CA GLY A 760 12.28 18.23 -7.14
C GLY A 760 13.35 19.32 -6.95
N LEU A 761 14.47 19.25 -7.67
CA LEU A 761 15.50 20.30 -7.64
C LEU A 761 15.02 21.57 -8.33
N GLU A 762 14.40 21.44 -9.50
CA GLU A 762 13.93 22.56 -10.31
C GLU A 762 12.85 23.38 -9.59
N LEU A 763 11.89 22.72 -8.93
CA LEU A 763 10.85 23.40 -8.16
C LEU A 763 11.42 24.08 -6.92
N ASN A 764 12.35 23.43 -6.21
CA ASN A 764 13.01 24.04 -5.06
C ASN A 764 13.91 25.23 -5.48
N TYR A 765 14.47 25.20 -6.70
CA TYR A 765 15.21 26.33 -7.26
C TYR A 765 14.26 27.50 -7.54
N ALA A 766 13.13 27.25 -8.23
CA ALA A 766 12.10 28.24 -8.45
C ALA A 766 11.58 28.84 -7.12
N ARG A 767 11.36 28.00 -6.10
CA ARG A 767 10.98 28.42 -4.75
C ARG A 767 12.04 29.32 -4.11
N SER A 768 13.33 29.00 -4.25
CA SER A 768 14.43 29.82 -3.74
C SER A 768 14.53 31.19 -4.46
N LEU A 769 14.20 31.26 -5.75
CA LEU A 769 14.09 32.53 -6.49
C LEU A 769 12.97 33.41 -5.91
N VAL A 770 11.78 32.84 -5.67
CA VAL A 770 10.66 33.55 -5.04
C VAL A 770 11.04 34.06 -3.64
N ARG A 771 11.66 33.20 -2.81
CA ARG A 771 12.06 33.56 -1.44
C ARG A 771 13.18 34.61 -1.39
N THR A 772 13.97 34.75 -2.45
CA THR A 772 15.00 35.80 -2.57
C THR A 772 14.51 37.07 -3.29
N GLY A 773 13.22 37.16 -3.63
CA GLY A 773 12.63 38.32 -4.31
C GLY A 773 12.88 38.37 -5.82
N ALA A 774 13.48 37.34 -6.41
CA ALA A 774 13.77 37.24 -7.84
C ALA A 774 12.56 36.70 -8.62
N TYR A 775 11.41 37.35 -8.47
CA TYR A 775 10.14 36.87 -9.01
C TYR A 775 10.14 36.77 -10.54
N ALA A 776 10.74 37.73 -11.25
CA ALA A 776 10.83 37.70 -12.71
C ALA A 776 11.65 36.50 -13.22
N GLU A 777 12.75 36.17 -12.53
CA GLU A 777 13.56 35.00 -12.84
C GLU A 777 12.79 33.70 -12.56
N ALA A 778 12.07 33.64 -11.42
CA ALA A 778 11.24 32.49 -11.08
C ALA A 778 10.16 32.24 -12.15
N ILE A 779 9.49 33.30 -12.61
CA ILE A 779 8.47 33.21 -13.66
C ILE A 779 9.10 32.74 -14.98
N ALA A 780 10.24 33.31 -15.39
CA ALA A 780 10.91 32.92 -16.62
C ALA A 780 11.40 31.47 -16.59
N PHE A 781 11.91 31.01 -15.44
CA PHE A 781 12.30 29.63 -15.24
C PHE A 781 11.09 28.69 -15.34
N LEU A 782 9.99 29.00 -14.63
CA LEU A 782 8.77 28.20 -14.66
C LEU A 782 8.10 28.20 -16.05
N ASP A 783 8.16 29.30 -16.80
CA ASP A 783 7.70 29.37 -18.19
C ASP A 783 8.50 28.45 -19.12
N GLY A 784 9.76 28.14 -18.76
CA GLY A 784 10.69 27.34 -19.57
C GLY A 784 10.71 25.84 -19.26
N ILE A 785 10.02 25.39 -18.20
CA ILE A 785 9.98 23.97 -17.82
C ILE A 785 8.60 23.36 -18.09
N ALA A 786 8.57 22.04 -18.30
CA ALA A 786 7.35 21.25 -18.36
C ALA A 786 7.34 20.26 -17.19
N THR A 787 6.31 20.34 -16.35
CA THR A 787 6.18 19.54 -15.14
C THR A 787 4.97 18.64 -15.23
N LEU A 788 5.11 17.39 -14.80
CA LEU A 788 3.99 16.48 -14.63
C LEU A 788 3.41 16.66 -13.22
N PRO A 789 2.08 16.68 -13.06
CA PRO A 789 1.49 16.85 -11.74
C PRO A 789 1.72 15.64 -10.85
N SER A 790 1.68 15.92 -9.55
CA SER A 790 1.63 14.95 -8.47
C SER A 790 0.32 15.17 -7.71
N GLU A 791 -0.30 14.09 -7.25
CA GLU A 791 -1.54 14.16 -6.45
C GLU A 791 -1.30 14.87 -5.11
N LEU A 792 -0.12 14.68 -4.51
CA LEU A 792 0.20 15.10 -3.13
C LEU A 792 1.44 16.00 -2.99
N GLY A 793 2.11 16.36 -4.09
CA GLY A 793 3.34 17.16 -4.08
C GLY A 793 3.13 18.69 -4.08
N GLU A 794 4.23 19.43 -3.84
CA GLU A 794 4.25 20.89 -4.01
C GLU A 794 3.91 21.26 -5.47
N LYS A 795 2.84 22.04 -5.65
CA LYS A 795 2.30 22.30 -6.99
C LYS A 795 3.08 23.44 -7.65
N PRO A 796 3.69 23.23 -8.84
CA PRO A 796 4.45 24.26 -9.56
C PRO A 796 3.63 25.54 -9.78
N ILE A 797 2.33 25.38 -10.04
CA ILE A 797 1.38 26.48 -10.18
C ILE A 797 1.30 27.39 -8.94
N THR A 798 1.48 26.85 -7.72
CA THR A 798 1.48 27.65 -6.50
C THR A 798 2.69 28.56 -6.42
N ILE A 799 3.89 28.06 -6.78
CA ILE A 799 5.12 28.88 -6.86
C ILE A 799 4.93 29.99 -7.90
N TYR A 800 4.36 29.63 -9.04
CA TYR A 800 4.10 30.55 -10.15
C TYR A 800 3.13 31.68 -9.79
N GLN A 801 2.01 31.33 -9.16
CA GLN A 801 0.99 32.28 -8.71
C GLN A 801 1.50 33.19 -7.61
N GLU A 802 2.34 32.69 -6.71
CA GLU A 802 2.98 33.50 -5.67
C GLU A 802 3.94 34.53 -6.29
N ALA A 803 4.80 34.12 -7.23
CA ALA A 803 5.73 35.02 -7.93
C ALA A 803 4.97 36.10 -8.72
N LEU A 804 3.91 35.73 -9.43
CA LEU A 804 3.07 36.66 -10.19
C LEU A 804 2.28 37.61 -9.28
N GLY A 805 1.77 37.11 -8.15
CA GLY A 805 1.11 37.92 -7.13
C GLY A 805 2.05 39.00 -6.56
N ALA A 806 3.30 38.64 -6.28
CA ALA A 806 4.32 39.59 -5.83
C ALA A 806 4.67 40.65 -6.90
N MET A 807 4.78 40.24 -8.17
CA MET A 807 4.97 41.18 -9.29
C MET A 807 3.78 42.13 -9.48
N ALA A 808 2.56 41.64 -9.26
CA ALA A 808 1.35 42.44 -9.28
C ALA A 808 1.33 43.46 -8.13
N ASP A 809 1.65 43.03 -6.90
CA ASP A 809 1.73 43.93 -5.73
C ASP A 809 2.72 45.07 -5.97
N ALA A 810 3.93 44.75 -6.48
CA ALA A 810 4.93 45.75 -6.80
C ALA A 810 4.49 46.70 -7.92
N ALA A 811 3.68 46.23 -8.89
CA ALA A 811 3.12 47.09 -9.94
C ALA A 811 2.05 48.03 -9.39
N ILE A 812 1.14 47.53 -8.54
CA ILE A 812 0.11 48.33 -7.86
C ILE A 812 0.77 49.41 -7.00
N GLU A 813 1.82 49.07 -6.26
CA GLU A 813 2.55 50.02 -5.43
C GLU A 813 3.18 51.16 -6.24
N ARG A 814 3.58 50.90 -7.49
CA ARG A 814 4.09 51.91 -8.43
C ARG A 814 2.98 52.64 -9.22
N GLY A 815 1.71 52.29 -9.02
CA GLY A 815 0.59 52.84 -9.77
C GLY A 815 0.47 52.33 -11.22
N ASP A 816 1.13 51.22 -11.57
CA ASP A 816 1.05 50.58 -12.88
C ASP A 816 -0.05 49.50 -12.90
N ASP A 817 -1.30 49.95 -12.93
CA ASP A 817 -2.47 49.07 -12.96
C ASP A 817 -2.49 48.16 -14.19
N ALA A 818 -1.90 48.59 -15.31
CA ALA A 818 -1.84 47.80 -16.54
C ALA A 818 -0.92 46.58 -16.38
N ALA A 819 0.28 46.78 -15.81
CA ALA A 819 1.17 45.68 -15.48
C ALA A 819 0.58 44.76 -14.41
N ALA A 820 -0.06 45.32 -13.37
CA ALA A 820 -0.76 44.54 -12.35
C ALA A 820 -1.80 43.60 -12.97
N ARG A 821 -2.70 44.11 -13.83
CA ARG A 821 -3.69 43.30 -14.56
C ARG A 821 -3.04 42.21 -15.42
N LYS A 822 -1.92 42.51 -16.08
CA LYS A 822 -1.19 41.53 -16.90
C LYS A 822 -0.68 40.36 -16.06
N TYR A 823 -0.07 40.63 -14.91
CA TYR A 823 0.44 39.57 -14.02
C TYR A 823 -0.70 38.73 -13.43
N LEU A 824 -1.77 39.37 -12.97
CA LEU A 824 -2.94 38.67 -12.40
C LEU A 824 -3.64 37.78 -13.43
N LYS A 825 -3.81 38.27 -14.66
CA LYS A 825 -4.37 37.45 -15.76
C LYS A 825 -3.51 36.22 -16.05
N LYS A 826 -2.18 36.36 -15.98
CA LYS A 826 -1.25 35.23 -16.14
C LYS A 826 -1.34 34.25 -14.96
N ALA A 827 -1.50 34.75 -13.74
CA ALA A 827 -1.62 33.90 -12.55
C ALA A 827 -2.90 33.04 -12.58
N LEU A 828 -3.97 33.57 -13.19
CA LEU A 828 -5.26 32.90 -13.36
C LEU A 828 -5.38 32.08 -14.65
N SER A 829 -4.28 31.91 -15.41
CA SER A 829 -4.32 31.16 -16.68
C SER A 829 -4.17 29.65 -16.52
N PHE A 830 -3.62 29.16 -15.39
CA PHE A 830 -3.36 27.73 -15.10
C PHE A 830 -2.69 27.00 -16.29
N PRO A 831 -1.44 27.34 -16.64
CA PRO A 831 -0.75 26.69 -17.74
C PRO A 831 -0.56 25.18 -17.48
N GLU A 832 -1.00 24.35 -18.42
CA GLU A 832 -0.90 22.89 -18.31
C GLU A 832 0.54 22.39 -18.33
N THR A 833 1.48 23.18 -18.87
CA THR A 833 2.92 22.92 -18.78
C THR A 833 3.40 22.88 -17.34
N LEU A 834 2.69 23.51 -16.39
CA LEU A 834 2.94 23.43 -14.95
C LEU A 834 2.13 22.32 -14.25
N GLY A 835 1.61 21.36 -15.01
CA GLY A 835 0.80 20.25 -14.50
C GLY A 835 -0.54 20.70 -13.90
N ALA A 836 -1.02 21.89 -14.23
CA ALA A 836 -2.24 22.44 -13.63
C ALA A 836 -3.30 22.73 -14.70
N GLY A 837 -4.55 22.37 -14.39
CA GLY A 837 -5.71 22.76 -15.17
C GLY A 837 -6.58 23.75 -14.40
N LYS A 838 -7.33 24.57 -15.13
CA LYS A 838 -8.20 25.60 -14.53
C LYS A 838 -9.42 24.99 -13.80
N PRO A 839 -9.68 25.36 -12.52
CA PRO A 839 -10.88 24.94 -11.79
C PRO A 839 -12.13 25.72 -12.26
N TYR A 840 -13.34 25.26 -11.88
CA TYR A 840 -14.59 25.98 -12.16
C TYR A 840 -14.68 27.36 -11.49
N LEU A 841 -14.19 27.47 -10.24
CA LEU A 841 -14.09 28.73 -9.50
C LEU A 841 -12.65 28.90 -8.99
N PRO A 842 -11.92 29.96 -9.40
CA PRO A 842 -10.57 30.22 -8.94
C PRO A 842 -10.52 30.98 -7.59
N ASP A 843 -11.67 31.28 -6.97
CA ASP A 843 -11.81 32.24 -5.85
C ASP A 843 -10.87 31.99 -4.65
N LYS A 844 -10.41 30.75 -4.42
CA LYS A 844 -9.45 30.43 -3.34
C LYS A 844 -8.01 30.90 -3.60
N VAL A 845 -7.67 31.33 -4.82
CA VAL A 845 -6.33 31.87 -5.13
C VAL A 845 -6.14 33.25 -4.48
N TYR A 846 -7.21 34.06 -4.38
CA TYR A 846 -7.16 35.44 -3.89
C TYR A 846 -6.76 35.56 -2.41
N ASP A 847 -7.10 34.57 -1.60
CA ASP A 847 -6.84 34.58 -0.15
C ASP A 847 -5.35 34.33 0.17
N SER A 848 -4.57 33.85 -0.81
CA SER A 848 -3.13 33.61 -0.67
C SER A 848 -2.27 34.82 -1.06
N TRP A 849 -2.86 35.85 -1.66
CA TRP A 849 -2.14 37.02 -2.15
C TRP A 849 -2.07 38.15 -1.11
N PRO A 850 -1.10 39.07 -1.22
CA PRO A 850 -1.07 40.25 -0.38
C PRO A 850 -2.40 41.01 -0.43
N LYS A 851 -2.86 41.51 0.71
CA LYS A 851 -4.16 42.20 0.84
C LYS A 851 -4.37 43.29 -0.23
N ARG A 852 -3.32 44.04 -0.58
CA ARG A 852 -3.35 45.08 -1.62
C ARG A 852 -3.77 44.52 -2.98
N VAL A 853 -3.28 43.34 -3.33
CA VAL A 853 -3.64 42.63 -4.56
C VAL A 853 -5.09 42.15 -4.50
N SER A 854 -5.51 41.55 -3.38
CA SER A 854 -6.89 41.09 -3.21
C SER A 854 -7.88 42.25 -3.27
N ASP A 855 -7.56 43.40 -2.68
CA ASP A 855 -8.37 44.62 -2.74
C ASP A 855 -8.41 45.22 -4.15
N PHE A 856 -7.29 45.19 -4.88
CA PHE A 856 -7.24 45.57 -6.30
C PHE A 856 -8.12 44.67 -7.16
N CYS A 857 -8.04 43.34 -7.00
CA CYS A 857 -8.90 42.40 -7.72
C CYS A 857 -10.38 42.66 -7.47
N ARG A 858 -10.77 42.92 -6.21
CA ARG A 858 -12.15 43.27 -5.83
C ARG A 858 -12.61 44.57 -6.49
N LYS A 859 -11.78 45.61 -6.47
CA LYS A 859 -12.06 46.91 -7.11
C LYS A 859 -12.25 46.78 -8.62
N GLU A 860 -11.40 46.00 -9.27
CA GLU A 860 -11.37 45.84 -10.73
C GLU A 860 -12.34 44.76 -11.25
N GLY A 861 -13.04 44.05 -10.36
CA GLY A 861 -13.95 42.97 -10.74
C GLY A 861 -13.25 41.74 -11.35
N ILE A 862 -11.97 41.53 -11.01
CA ILE A 862 -11.21 40.35 -11.44
C ILE A 862 -11.70 39.17 -10.59
N ARG A 863 -12.46 38.27 -11.22
CA ARG A 863 -13.00 37.02 -10.65
C ARG A 863 -12.24 35.81 -11.16
#